data_AF-A0A421JV56-F1
#
_entry.id   AF-A0A421JV56-F1
#
_cell.length_a   1.000
_cell.length_b   1.000
_cell.length_c   1.000
_cell.angle_alpha   90.00
_cell.angle_beta   90.00
_cell.angle_gamma   90.00
#
_symmetry.space_group_name_H-M   'P 1'
#
loop_
_entity.id
_entity.type
_entity.pdbx_description
1 polymer ?
#
loop_
_entity_poly.entity_id
_entity_poly.type
_entity_poly.pdbx_seq_one_letter_code
_entity_poly.pdbx_strand_id
1 'polypeptide(L)'
;MVGLPRRLLRVLSYLIFFLVLACTLLLLANKHELIELEKYISFASGAPAFFQPPSDSFIVDIAITDCFLYNKNNKECGLPSPSDGAFGELGEMGGWRKVTKDIGLGKSWVKQQFFSYKELNHRSLGSFLKETGAKDEVVIDIAIANRALDSKIKGNEKLKLPRYILENFHETVEDEVGKITSEKIVEKTEKLEAERKANKDATSEEERKEKEAKLAKEAESKEQQEENSREKEKEILQLEEASKENEVETEKEQEKGPKNFEEDIKPQSPTVKDKVKREIVNDRSKLERNLYVPSKQELDQSGWRYKSNGIWLKYASHEAAKALTGIDLLFGPEAVDPRPNWNLIPNPISNTLNPKDLPVFLTFRRGPKLNYKEKYAVSLKMHADDSYKILQVADLHFSTGYGKCRDPSPPSSSKDCRADERTLQFLEKVLDIEKPDFVVLTGDQVFGDEAPDAESAVFKALNPFIKRKIPFAVTMGNHDDEGSLSRKEMMSVSVDLPYSQAAVGPVEVEGIGNYVVTITGKSASTTALSLYFLDTHKYSKNPKVTPGYDWIKENQLTFLQEEYASLKSSIDSYPKTHMAMAFFHIPIPEYRNLEQPFIGENREGVTAPRYNSGARKILGELGVKVTSVGHDHCNDYCLLDEQKQDGDNKMWLCYGGGVGEGGYGGYNGYVRRLRMYELNTAKGEIKSWKRAENDPNTKIDEQILVSDGNVVNW
;
A
#
# COMPACT_ATOMS: atom_id res chain seq x y z
N MET A 1 -38.18 22.49 -40.02
CA MET A 1 -36.76 22.60 -39.64
C MET A 1 -36.23 23.94 -40.13
N VAL A 2 -36.07 24.91 -39.23
CA VAL A 2 -35.39 26.17 -39.56
C VAL A 2 -33.89 25.87 -39.51
N GLY A 3 -33.26 25.74 -40.69
CA GLY A 3 -31.82 25.51 -40.78
C GLY A 3 -31.06 26.73 -40.27
N LEU A 4 -29.97 26.50 -39.52
CA LEU A 4 -29.10 27.57 -39.06
C LEU A 4 -28.61 28.42 -40.27
N PRO A 5 -28.55 29.75 -40.15
CA PRO A 5 -28.05 30.61 -41.21
C PRO A 5 -26.64 30.18 -41.65
N ARG A 6 -26.40 30.09 -42.97
CA ARG A 6 -25.09 29.70 -43.55
C ARG A 6 -23.89 30.51 -43.05
N ARG A 7 -24.15 31.71 -42.52
CA ARG A 7 -23.14 32.57 -41.89
C ARG A 7 -22.76 32.07 -40.49
N LEU A 8 -23.74 31.64 -39.71
CA LEU A 8 -23.56 31.02 -38.39
C LEU A 8 -22.85 29.67 -38.50
N LEU A 9 -23.23 28.83 -39.48
CA LEU A 9 -22.53 27.57 -39.77
C LEU A 9 -21.04 27.77 -40.10
N ARG A 10 -20.72 28.80 -40.89
CA ARG A 10 -19.31 29.13 -41.19
C ARG A 10 -18.54 29.60 -39.97
N VAL A 11 -19.14 30.48 -39.16
CA VAL A 11 -18.50 30.94 -37.91
C VAL A 11 -18.28 29.76 -36.95
N LEU A 12 -19.26 28.87 -36.80
CA LEU A 12 -19.12 27.66 -36.00
C LEU A 12 -18.00 26.77 -36.53
N SER A 13 -17.91 26.58 -37.85
CA SER A 13 -16.87 25.75 -38.46
C SER A 13 -15.46 26.32 -38.23
N TYR A 14 -15.29 27.64 -38.29
CA TYR A 14 -14.01 28.28 -37.97
C TYR A 14 -13.69 28.16 -36.49
N LEU A 15 -14.67 28.35 -35.61
CA LEU A 15 -14.48 28.25 -34.17
C LEU A 15 -14.08 26.82 -33.76
N ILE A 16 -14.73 25.79 -34.32
CA ILE A 16 -14.36 24.39 -34.14
C ILE A 16 -12.95 24.13 -34.69
N PHE A 17 -12.63 24.61 -35.89
CA PHE A 17 -11.30 24.42 -36.49
C PHE A 17 -10.19 25.04 -35.64
N PHE A 18 -10.35 26.29 -35.20
CA PHE A 18 -9.36 26.96 -34.36
C PHE A 18 -9.26 26.32 -32.97
N LEU A 19 -10.36 25.84 -32.39
CA LEU A 19 -10.35 25.10 -31.14
C LEU A 19 -9.58 23.78 -31.28
N VAL A 20 -9.85 22.98 -32.32
CA VAL A 20 -9.15 21.72 -32.60
C VAL A 20 -7.67 21.97 -32.85
N LEU A 21 -7.32 23.00 -33.63
CA LEU A 21 -5.93 23.37 -33.88
C LEU A 21 -5.21 23.79 -32.59
N ALA A 22 -5.84 24.61 -31.74
CA ALA A 22 -5.28 25.02 -30.45
C ALA A 22 -5.09 23.82 -29.51
N CYS A 23 -6.08 22.93 -29.39
CA CYS A 23 -5.96 21.70 -28.61
C CYS A 23 -4.85 20.79 -29.14
N THR A 24 -4.73 20.64 -30.46
CA THR A 24 -3.67 19.83 -31.09
C THR A 24 -2.29 20.40 -30.81
N LEU A 25 -2.12 21.72 -30.90
CA LEU A 25 -0.86 22.40 -30.57
C LEU A 25 -0.51 22.27 -29.09
N LEU A 26 -1.49 22.37 -28.18
CA LEU A 26 -1.28 22.14 -26.75
C LEU A 26 -0.86 20.69 -26.47
N LEU A 27 -1.52 19.71 -27.07
CA LEU A 27 -1.17 18.29 -26.94
C LEU A 27 0.22 17.99 -27.49
N LEU A 28 0.59 18.57 -28.63
CA LEU A 28 1.94 18.48 -29.19
C LEU A 28 2.97 19.14 -28.28
N ALA A 29 2.68 20.33 -27.74
CA ALA A 29 3.56 21.01 -26.81
C ALA A 29 3.76 20.20 -25.51
N ASN A 30 2.73 19.52 -25.00
CA ASN A 30 2.85 18.60 -23.87
C ASN A 30 3.63 17.32 -24.23
N LYS A 31 3.37 16.73 -25.40
CA LYS A 31 4.12 15.57 -25.89
C LYS A 31 5.62 15.87 -26.06
N HIS A 32 5.96 17.10 -26.40
CA HIS A 32 7.34 17.58 -26.51
C HIS A 32 7.86 18.25 -25.22
N GLU A 33 7.12 18.10 -24.10
CA GLU A 33 7.52 18.59 -22.77
C GLU A 33 7.87 20.09 -22.74
N LEU A 34 7.17 20.90 -23.56
CA LEU A 34 7.24 22.36 -23.57
C LEU A 34 6.27 22.99 -22.57
N ILE A 35 5.15 22.32 -22.31
CA ILE A 35 4.16 22.64 -21.28
C ILE A 35 3.76 21.36 -20.56
N GLU A 36 3.29 21.47 -19.33
CA GLU A 36 2.64 20.37 -18.61
C GLU A 36 1.14 20.62 -18.60
N LEU A 37 0.41 20.04 -19.56
CA LEU A 37 -1.03 20.20 -19.70
C LEU A 37 -1.78 19.81 -18.40
N GLU A 38 -1.23 18.84 -17.66
CA GLU A 38 -1.71 18.39 -16.35
C GLU A 38 -1.70 19.48 -15.25
N LYS A 39 -0.89 20.54 -15.39
CA LYS A 39 -0.96 21.73 -14.51
C LYS A 39 -2.17 22.63 -14.79
N TYR A 40 -2.75 22.53 -15.99
CA TYR A 40 -3.79 23.44 -16.47
C TYR A 40 -5.13 22.75 -16.75
N ILE A 41 -5.12 21.45 -17.03
CA ILE A 41 -6.29 20.65 -17.36
C ILE A 41 -6.23 19.34 -16.56
N SER A 42 -7.08 19.26 -15.54
CA SER A 42 -7.19 18.11 -14.65
C SER A 42 -8.00 16.99 -15.31
N PHE A 43 -7.41 16.24 -16.25
CA PHE A 43 -8.04 15.01 -16.72
C PHE A 43 -7.66 13.84 -15.80
N ALA A 44 -8.61 13.48 -14.93
CA ALA A 44 -8.76 12.21 -14.22
C ALA A 44 -7.75 11.76 -13.14
N SER A 45 -6.57 12.37 -12.98
CA SER A 45 -5.62 12.01 -11.90
C SER A 45 -5.07 13.26 -11.19
N GLY A 46 -5.97 14.08 -10.63
CA GLY A 46 -5.66 15.32 -9.90
C GLY A 46 -4.97 15.08 -8.53
N ALA A 47 -4.16 14.03 -8.41
CA ALA A 47 -3.42 13.74 -7.19
C ALA A 47 -2.49 14.89 -6.83
N PRO A 48 -2.33 15.19 -5.54
CA PRO A 48 -1.47 16.28 -5.12
C PRO A 48 -0.04 16.03 -5.57
N ALA A 49 0.69 17.10 -5.93
CA ALA A 49 2.08 16.96 -6.37
C ALA A 49 2.98 16.30 -5.30
N PHE A 50 2.63 16.39 -4.01
CA PHE A 50 3.37 15.72 -2.94
C PHE A 50 3.24 14.18 -3.00
N PHE A 51 2.12 13.65 -3.50
CA PHE A 51 1.84 12.21 -3.51
C PHE A 51 2.68 11.47 -4.57
N GLN A 52 2.85 12.09 -5.74
CA GLN A 52 3.79 11.62 -6.77
C GLN A 52 4.48 12.83 -7.41
N PRO A 53 5.57 13.33 -6.80
CA PRO A 53 6.30 14.46 -7.36
C PRO A 53 6.81 14.15 -8.77
N PRO A 54 7.01 15.19 -9.61
CA PRO A 54 7.64 15.07 -10.92
C PRO A 54 8.96 14.27 -10.87
N SER A 55 9.32 13.65 -11.99
CA SER A 55 10.57 12.86 -12.12
C SER A 55 11.46 13.41 -13.23
N ASP A 56 11.43 14.71 -13.47
CA ASP A 56 12.23 15.45 -14.46
C ASP A 56 13.60 15.88 -13.91
N SER A 57 13.83 15.62 -12.63
CA SER A 57 15.07 15.92 -11.92
C SER A 57 15.62 14.73 -11.14
N PHE A 58 16.94 14.68 -11.07
CA PHE A 58 17.67 13.78 -10.19
C PHE A 58 17.79 14.40 -8.81
N ILE A 59 17.70 13.57 -7.77
CA ILE A 59 18.04 13.99 -6.41
C ILE A 59 19.55 13.90 -6.24
N VAL A 60 20.17 15.02 -5.84
CA VAL A 60 21.62 15.16 -5.70
C VAL A 60 22.06 15.41 -4.26
N ASP A 61 21.16 15.85 -3.37
CA ASP A 61 21.48 15.98 -1.95
C ASP A 61 20.21 15.98 -1.07
N ILE A 62 20.39 15.84 0.24
CA ILE A 62 19.33 15.99 1.25
C ILE A 62 19.79 16.85 2.43
N ALA A 63 18.84 17.38 3.18
CA ALA A 63 19.08 18.06 4.43
C ALA A 63 17.83 17.99 5.35
N ILE A 64 18.06 18.09 6.65
CA ILE A 64 17.00 18.32 7.64
C ILE A 64 17.27 19.66 8.30
N THR A 65 16.28 20.53 8.28
CA THR A 65 16.43 21.94 8.63
C THR A 65 15.28 22.40 9.52
N ASP A 66 15.62 23.20 10.51
CA ASP A 66 14.65 23.77 11.42
C ASP A 66 14.03 25.05 10.84
N CYS A 67 12.77 25.29 11.16
CA CYS A 67 12.06 26.53 10.88
C CYS A 67 11.46 27.08 12.16
N PHE A 68 12.05 28.11 12.74
CA PHE A 68 11.51 28.74 13.94
C PHE A 68 10.18 29.44 13.66
N LEU A 69 9.23 29.36 14.60
CA LEU A 69 7.85 29.82 14.37
C LEU A 69 7.74 31.32 14.09
N TYR A 70 8.67 32.15 14.58
CA TYR A 70 8.70 33.58 14.25
C TYR A 70 9.00 33.83 12.76
N ASN A 71 9.62 32.86 12.07
CA ASN A 71 9.93 32.89 10.64
C ASN A 71 8.98 32.02 9.80
N LYS A 72 7.92 31.43 10.36
CA LYS A 72 7.03 30.47 9.66
C LYS A 72 6.40 31.03 8.38
N ASN A 73 6.22 32.35 8.29
CA ASN A 73 5.64 33.02 7.12
C ASN A 73 6.66 33.21 5.99
N ASN A 74 7.96 33.04 6.25
CA ASN A 74 8.98 33.02 5.20
C ASN A 74 8.88 31.68 4.46
N LYS A 75 8.63 31.72 3.15
CA LYS A 75 8.52 30.54 2.30
C LYS A 75 9.81 29.71 2.28
N GLU A 76 10.96 30.35 2.46
CA GLU A 76 12.27 29.72 2.53
C GLU A 76 12.60 29.13 3.89
N CYS A 77 11.76 29.36 4.91
CA CYS A 77 11.98 28.82 6.24
C CYS A 77 12.00 27.28 6.19
N GLY A 78 13.03 26.70 6.79
CA GLY A 78 13.27 25.25 6.74
C GLY A 78 13.82 24.75 5.40
N LEU A 79 14.28 25.61 4.49
CA LEU A 79 15.15 25.22 3.38
C LEU A 79 16.63 25.50 3.73
N PRO A 80 17.57 24.69 3.22
CA PRO A 80 19.00 25.04 3.22
C PRO A 80 19.30 26.26 2.33
N SER A 81 20.52 26.78 2.42
CA SER A 81 20.98 27.82 1.50
C SER A 81 21.04 27.28 0.06
N PRO A 82 20.73 28.07 -0.98
CA PRO A 82 20.83 27.64 -2.38
C PRO A 82 22.20 27.04 -2.75
N SER A 83 23.28 27.54 -2.16
CA SER A 83 24.65 27.10 -2.39
C SER A 83 25.08 25.86 -1.60
N ASP A 84 24.26 25.38 -0.64
CA ASP A 84 24.59 24.20 0.16
C ASP A 84 24.63 22.92 -0.68
N GLY A 85 25.62 22.07 -0.44
CA GLY A 85 25.83 20.79 -1.14
C GLY A 85 26.90 20.83 -2.24
N ALA A 86 27.30 19.67 -2.74
CA ALA A 86 28.44 19.52 -3.67
C ALA A 86 28.25 20.23 -5.02
N PHE A 87 27.00 20.43 -5.43
CA PHE A 87 26.63 21.05 -6.69
C PHE A 87 26.54 22.59 -6.62
N GLY A 88 26.74 23.21 -5.44
CA GLY A 88 26.66 24.66 -5.30
C GLY A 88 25.29 25.21 -5.74
N GLU A 89 25.23 26.48 -6.13
CA GLU A 89 23.99 27.10 -6.59
C GLU A 89 23.63 26.65 -8.03
N LEU A 90 22.42 26.12 -8.20
CA LEU A 90 21.96 25.54 -9.48
C LEU A 90 21.14 26.51 -10.34
N GLY A 91 20.68 27.63 -9.79
CA GLY A 91 19.85 28.61 -10.52
C GLY A 91 18.59 27.98 -11.14
N GLU A 92 18.41 28.15 -12.45
CA GLU A 92 17.26 27.59 -13.19
C GLU A 92 17.35 26.08 -13.44
N MET A 93 18.52 25.47 -13.21
CA MET A 93 18.76 24.05 -13.46
C MET A 93 18.23 23.13 -12.34
N GLY A 94 17.85 23.70 -11.20
CA GLY A 94 17.39 22.93 -10.04
C GLY A 94 17.56 23.70 -8.74
N GLY A 95 17.42 23.01 -7.61
CA GLY A 95 17.57 23.63 -6.30
C GLY A 95 16.98 22.82 -5.16
N TRP A 96 16.97 23.44 -3.98
CA TRP A 96 16.37 22.81 -2.80
C TRP A 96 14.84 22.84 -2.88
N ARG A 97 14.25 21.70 -2.55
CA ARG A 97 12.81 21.48 -2.36
C ARG A 97 12.56 20.94 -0.97
N LYS A 98 11.47 21.38 -0.38
CA LYS A 98 11.03 20.98 0.96
C LYS A 98 9.90 19.97 0.83
N VAL A 99 10.00 18.85 1.53
CA VAL A 99 8.84 17.97 1.76
C VAL A 99 7.87 18.74 2.65
N THR A 100 6.64 18.96 2.19
CA THR A 100 5.64 19.80 2.86
C THR A 100 4.96 19.10 4.04
N LYS A 101 5.76 18.48 4.91
CA LYS A 101 5.34 17.80 6.14
C LYS A 101 6.24 18.27 7.28
N ASP A 102 5.66 18.81 8.33
CA ASP A 102 6.41 19.10 9.56
C ASP A 102 6.72 17.78 10.25
N ILE A 103 8.01 17.46 10.41
CA ILE A 103 8.46 16.26 11.11
C ILE A 103 7.94 16.25 12.56
N GLY A 104 7.75 17.42 13.17
CA GLY A 104 7.16 17.55 14.51
C GLY A 104 5.65 17.33 14.58
N LEU A 105 4.97 17.16 13.43
CA LEU A 105 3.51 17.02 13.32
C LEU A 105 2.75 18.11 14.09
N GLY A 106 3.25 19.36 14.05
CA GLY A 106 2.63 20.50 14.73
C GLY A 106 2.72 20.51 16.26
N LYS A 107 3.34 19.50 16.90
CA LYS A 107 3.42 19.42 18.37
C LYS A 107 4.43 20.38 19.00
N SER A 108 5.35 20.95 18.22
CA SER A 108 6.38 21.86 18.72
C SER A 108 5.90 23.31 18.73
N TRP A 109 6.03 23.98 19.88
CA TRP A 109 5.62 25.36 20.12
C TRP A 109 6.73 26.40 19.86
N VAL A 110 7.93 25.97 19.43
CA VAL A 110 9.10 26.86 19.20
C VAL A 110 9.55 26.85 17.73
N LYS A 111 9.55 25.68 17.10
CA LYS A 111 10.05 25.47 15.74
C LYS A 111 9.41 24.27 15.08
N GLN A 112 9.27 24.30 13.77
CA GLN A 112 9.00 23.15 12.92
C GLN A 112 10.33 22.58 12.40
N GLN A 113 10.30 21.34 11.91
CA GLN A 113 11.48 20.73 11.29
C GLN A 113 11.06 20.05 9.99
N PHE A 114 11.85 20.27 8.94
CA PHE A 114 11.50 19.83 7.60
C PHE A 114 12.62 19.01 6.98
N PHE A 115 12.23 18.03 6.18
CA PHE A 115 13.13 17.34 5.26
C PHE A 115 13.16 18.07 3.93
N SER A 116 14.36 18.28 3.41
CA SER A 116 14.59 18.91 2.11
C SER A 116 15.48 18.03 1.25
N TYR A 117 15.26 18.05 -0.06
CA TYR A 117 16.11 17.42 -1.06
C TYR A 117 16.52 18.43 -2.12
N LYS A 118 17.71 18.27 -2.68
CA LYS A 118 18.21 19.10 -3.77
C LYS A 118 18.01 18.34 -5.07
N GLU A 119 17.37 18.98 -6.03
CA GLU A 119 17.08 18.41 -7.34
C GLU A 119 17.90 19.11 -8.43
N LEU A 120 18.25 18.35 -9.48
CA LEU A 120 18.95 18.83 -10.67
C LEU A 120 18.27 18.25 -11.92
N ASN A 121 17.81 19.13 -12.81
CA ASN A 121 17.08 18.77 -14.01
C ASN A 121 17.89 17.81 -14.89
N HIS A 122 17.23 16.76 -15.39
CA HIS A 122 17.85 15.74 -16.24
C HIS A 122 18.55 16.34 -17.47
N ARG A 123 17.92 17.34 -18.09
CA ARG A 123 18.42 17.98 -19.32
C ARG A 123 19.65 18.86 -19.08
N SER A 124 19.79 19.39 -17.87
CA SER A 124 20.84 20.36 -17.52
C SER A 124 22.09 19.70 -16.95
N LEU A 125 22.01 18.46 -16.48
CA LEU A 125 23.14 17.77 -15.85
C LEU A 125 24.36 17.72 -16.77
N GLY A 126 24.18 17.32 -18.04
CA GLY A 126 25.30 17.19 -18.97
C GLY A 126 26.04 18.50 -19.27
N SER A 127 25.33 19.63 -19.37
CA SER A 127 25.96 20.96 -19.54
C SER A 127 26.60 21.42 -18.23
N PHE A 128 25.91 21.25 -17.11
CA PHE A 128 26.41 21.62 -15.79
C PHE A 128 27.74 20.95 -15.45
N LEU A 129 27.85 19.63 -15.69
CA LEU A 129 29.07 18.87 -15.44
C LEU A 129 30.24 19.38 -16.30
N LYS A 130 29.98 19.77 -17.56
CA LYS A 130 31.00 20.32 -18.47
C LYS A 130 31.47 21.71 -18.04
N GLU A 131 30.57 22.56 -17.59
CA GLU A 131 30.87 23.96 -17.22
C GLU A 131 31.59 24.06 -15.87
N THR A 132 31.17 23.25 -14.89
CA THR A 132 31.68 23.34 -13.51
C THR A 132 32.82 22.37 -13.22
N GLY A 133 32.97 21.31 -14.01
CA GLY A 133 33.87 20.20 -13.70
C GLY A 133 33.44 19.38 -12.48
N ALA A 134 32.17 19.52 -12.05
CA ALA A 134 31.61 18.71 -10.97
C ALA A 134 31.64 17.22 -11.35
N LYS A 135 31.68 16.36 -10.33
CA LYS A 135 31.60 14.91 -10.54
C LYS A 135 30.19 14.52 -10.98
N ASP A 136 30.14 13.57 -11.91
CA ASP A 136 28.89 12.91 -12.27
C ASP A 136 28.42 11.99 -11.13
N GLU A 137 27.69 12.57 -10.18
CA GLU A 137 27.20 11.87 -9.01
C GLU A 137 25.78 12.32 -8.66
N VAL A 138 24.83 11.39 -8.72
CA VAL A 138 23.47 11.54 -8.22
C VAL A 138 23.21 10.54 -7.10
N VAL A 139 22.17 10.77 -6.30
CA VAL A 139 21.76 9.83 -5.26
C VAL A 139 21.06 8.65 -5.92
N ILE A 140 21.55 7.43 -5.67
CA ILE A 140 20.98 6.17 -6.17
C ILE A 140 20.42 5.28 -5.05
N ASP A 141 20.78 5.55 -3.80
CA ASP A 141 20.30 4.81 -2.65
C ASP A 141 20.37 5.62 -1.35
N ILE A 142 19.56 5.22 -0.37
CA ILE A 142 19.50 5.83 0.95
C ILE A 142 19.45 4.72 2.00
N ALA A 143 20.25 4.86 3.06
CA ALA A 143 20.20 3.98 4.21
C ALA A 143 20.09 4.80 5.51
N ILE A 144 19.33 4.28 6.48
CA ILE A 144 19.16 4.91 7.79
C ILE A 144 19.70 3.98 8.87
N ALA A 145 20.63 4.50 9.68
CA ALA A 145 21.26 3.76 10.77
C ALA A 145 20.32 3.66 11.97
N ASN A 146 20.11 2.44 12.46
CA ASN A 146 19.56 2.19 13.78
C ASN A 146 20.73 2.07 14.77
N ARG A 147 21.16 3.21 15.32
CA ARG A 147 22.36 3.29 16.18
C ARG A 147 22.38 2.29 17.33
N ALA A 148 21.22 1.94 17.89
CA ALA A 148 21.11 1.02 19.02
C ALA A 148 21.36 -0.44 18.62
N LEU A 149 21.01 -0.83 17.39
CA LEU A 149 21.24 -2.17 16.85
C LEU A 149 22.57 -2.25 16.10
N ASP A 150 22.88 -1.26 15.26
CA ASP A 150 24.06 -1.26 14.40
C ASP A 150 25.37 -1.24 15.19
N SER A 151 25.38 -0.59 16.37
CA SER A 151 26.56 -0.56 17.25
C SER A 151 26.85 -1.90 17.94
N LYS A 152 25.91 -2.84 17.93
CA LYS A 152 26.10 -4.20 18.46
C LYS A 152 26.72 -5.15 17.45
N ILE A 153 26.84 -4.74 16.19
CA ILE A 153 27.51 -5.53 15.15
C ILE A 153 29.01 -5.46 15.40
N LYS A 154 29.64 -6.64 15.57
CA LYS A 154 31.07 -6.77 15.87
C LYS A 154 31.93 -6.06 14.82
N GLY A 155 32.78 -5.14 15.25
CA GLY A 155 33.65 -4.34 14.38
C GLY A 155 33.01 -3.04 13.87
N ASN A 156 31.70 -2.83 14.07
CA ASN A 156 30.97 -1.64 13.63
C ASN A 156 30.80 -0.58 14.73
N GLU A 157 31.53 -0.69 15.84
CA GLU A 157 31.34 0.15 17.03
C GLU A 157 31.68 1.63 16.74
N LYS A 158 32.64 1.86 15.82
CA LYS A 158 33.13 3.18 15.45
C LYS A 158 32.31 3.84 14.35
N LEU A 159 32.11 3.15 13.22
CA LEU A 159 31.45 3.73 12.05
C LEU A 159 29.92 3.69 12.17
N LYS A 160 29.37 2.75 12.95
CA LYS A 160 27.92 2.59 13.18
C LYS A 160 27.14 2.59 11.87
N LEU A 161 27.69 1.89 10.87
CA LEU A 161 27.08 1.75 9.55
C LEU A 161 25.75 1.03 9.69
N PRO A 162 24.71 1.46 8.95
CA PRO A 162 23.48 0.70 8.81
C PRO A 162 23.80 -0.75 8.45
N ARG A 163 23.16 -1.71 9.12
CA ARG A 163 23.28 -3.14 8.77
C ARG A 163 23.10 -3.41 7.28
N TYR A 164 22.16 -2.72 6.62
CA TYR A 164 21.94 -2.78 5.19
C TYR A 164 23.20 -2.45 4.36
N ILE A 165 24.00 -1.45 4.76
CA ILE A 165 25.27 -1.14 4.08
C ILE A 165 26.25 -2.31 4.27
N LEU A 166 26.36 -2.84 5.49
CA LEU A 166 27.26 -3.96 5.79
C LEU A 166 26.91 -5.23 5.02
N GLU A 167 25.61 -5.55 4.89
CA GLU A 167 25.12 -6.68 4.12
C GLU A 167 25.48 -6.55 2.64
N ASN A 168 25.30 -5.36 2.03
CA ASN A 168 25.71 -5.09 0.65
C ASN A 168 27.22 -5.30 0.42
N PHE A 169 28.07 -4.85 1.37
CA PHE A 169 29.50 -5.08 1.29
C PHE A 169 29.85 -6.56 1.47
N HIS A 170 29.17 -7.25 2.39
CA HIS A 170 29.43 -8.66 2.66
C HIS A 170 29.08 -9.54 1.45
N GLU A 171 27.95 -9.31 0.80
CA GLU A 171 27.56 -10.01 -0.44
C GLU A 171 28.60 -9.80 -1.56
N THR A 172 29.06 -8.56 -1.74
CA THR A 172 30.10 -8.24 -2.73
C THR A 172 31.40 -8.99 -2.45
N VAL A 173 31.80 -9.07 -1.18
CA VAL A 173 33.01 -9.81 -0.77
C VAL A 173 32.81 -11.32 -0.94
N GLU A 174 31.65 -11.89 -0.61
CA GLU A 174 31.37 -13.31 -0.84
C GLU A 174 31.44 -13.65 -2.34
N ASP A 175 30.90 -12.80 -3.21
CA ASP A 175 30.98 -12.97 -4.66
C ASP A 175 32.42 -12.88 -5.19
N GLU A 176 33.21 -11.92 -4.71
CA GLU A 176 34.62 -11.78 -5.08
C GLU A 176 35.46 -12.96 -4.60
N VAL A 177 35.28 -13.38 -3.33
CA VAL A 177 35.96 -14.56 -2.79
C VAL A 177 35.55 -15.80 -3.58
N GLY A 178 34.25 -15.96 -3.89
CA GLY A 178 33.72 -17.03 -4.72
C GLY A 178 34.40 -17.11 -6.09
N LYS A 179 34.51 -15.97 -6.78
CA LYS A 179 35.24 -15.85 -8.06
C LYS A 179 36.71 -16.22 -7.92
N ILE A 180 37.42 -15.67 -6.93
CA ILE A 180 38.85 -15.98 -6.70
C ILE A 180 39.05 -17.47 -6.38
N THR A 181 38.15 -18.10 -5.60
CA THR A 181 38.23 -19.55 -5.38
C THR A 181 37.99 -20.33 -6.66
N SER A 182 37.04 -19.92 -7.51
CA SER A 182 36.80 -20.59 -8.79
C SER A 182 37.99 -20.47 -9.74
N GLU A 183 38.63 -19.29 -9.83
CA GLU A 183 39.81 -19.06 -10.65
C GLU A 183 41.02 -19.87 -10.14
N LYS A 184 41.25 -19.92 -8.82
CA LYS A 184 42.31 -20.75 -8.23
C LYS A 184 42.07 -22.25 -8.41
N ILE A 185 40.81 -22.69 -8.43
CA ILE A 185 40.46 -24.08 -8.74
C ILE A 185 40.77 -24.37 -10.20
N VAL A 186 40.42 -23.48 -11.13
CA VAL A 186 40.76 -23.61 -12.56
C VAL A 186 42.28 -23.66 -12.75
N GLU A 187 43.03 -22.71 -12.18
CA GLU A 187 44.49 -22.66 -12.30
C GLU A 187 45.18 -23.90 -11.71
N LYS A 188 44.67 -24.44 -10.59
CA LYS A 188 45.16 -25.69 -10.00
C LYS A 188 44.81 -26.91 -10.86
N THR A 189 43.65 -26.89 -11.51
CA THR A 189 43.21 -27.97 -12.42
C THR A 189 44.05 -27.97 -13.70
N GLU A 190 44.35 -26.80 -14.26
CA GLU A 190 45.23 -26.64 -15.42
C GLU A 190 46.68 -27.06 -15.10
N LYS A 191 47.20 -26.73 -13.90
CA LYS A 191 48.50 -27.24 -13.43
C LYS A 191 48.53 -28.76 -13.29
N LEU A 192 47.47 -29.35 -12.75
CA LEU A 192 47.33 -30.81 -12.63
C LEU A 192 47.20 -31.50 -13.99
N GLU A 193 46.57 -30.85 -14.97
CA GLU A 193 46.50 -31.34 -16.36
C GLU A 193 47.83 -31.21 -17.09
N ALA A 194 48.60 -30.15 -16.84
CA ALA A 194 49.96 -29.98 -17.37
C ALA A 194 50.93 -31.03 -16.79
N GLU A 195 50.86 -31.30 -15.48
CA GLU A 195 51.63 -32.38 -14.83
C GLU A 195 51.20 -33.76 -15.35
N ARG A 196 49.90 -33.99 -15.60
CA ARG A 196 49.40 -35.21 -16.26
C ARG A 196 49.86 -35.36 -17.71
N LYS A 197 50.07 -34.26 -18.45
CA LYS A 197 50.64 -34.30 -19.81
C LYS A 197 52.15 -34.56 -19.77
N ALA A 198 52.87 -34.05 -18.78
CA ALA A 198 54.30 -34.32 -18.62
C ALA A 198 54.61 -35.78 -18.20
N ASN A 199 53.70 -36.43 -17.45
CA ASN A 199 53.84 -37.84 -17.05
C ASN A 199 53.32 -38.86 -18.09
N LYS A 200 52.91 -38.41 -19.29
CA LYS A 200 52.36 -39.29 -20.34
C LYS A 200 53.42 -39.93 -21.26
N ASP A 201 54.69 -39.55 -21.14
CA ASP A 201 55.77 -40.07 -22.02
C ASP A 201 56.58 -41.24 -21.45
N ALA A 202 56.13 -41.86 -20.34
CA ALA A 202 56.79 -43.05 -19.80
C ALA A 202 55.81 -43.99 -19.12
N THR A 203 55.08 -44.82 -19.88
CA THR A 203 54.60 -46.17 -19.45
C THR A 203 53.87 -46.89 -20.59
N SER A 204 54.16 -48.18 -20.78
CA SER A 204 53.71 -49.01 -21.91
C SER A 204 52.23 -49.36 -21.88
N GLU A 205 51.65 -49.56 -23.06
CA GLU A 205 50.21 -49.71 -23.34
C GLU A 205 49.50 -50.87 -22.61
N GLU A 206 50.25 -51.86 -22.09
CA GLU A 206 49.71 -52.93 -21.26
C GLU A 206 49.38 -52.50 -19.83
N GLU A 207 50.19 -51.65 -19.19
CA GLU A 207 49.89 -51.13 -17.83
C GLU A 207 48.66 -50.20 -17.85
N ARG A 208 48.40 -49.56 -18.99
CA ARG A 208 47.27 -48.65 -19.16
C ARG A 208 45.93 -49.38 -19.15
N LYS A 209 45.85 -50.56 -19.77
CA LYS A 209 44.62 -51.39 -19.77
C LYS A 209 44.33 -51.97 -18.39
N GLU A 210 45.36 -52.33 -17.63
CA GLU A 210 45.18 -52.85 -16.27
C GLU A 210 44.74 -51.75 -15.27
N LYS A 211 45.26 -50.52 -15.45
CA LYS A 211 44.88 -49.36 -14.64
C LYS A 211 43.48 -48.84 -14.96
N GLU A 212 43.08 -48.83 -16.24
CA GLU A 212 41.73 -48.45 -16.67
C GLU A 212 40.68 -49.49 -16.19
N ALA A 213 41.00 -50.79 -16.20
CA ALA A 213 40.13 -51.82 -15.63
C ALA A 213 39.97 -51.71 -14.10
N LYS A 214 41.02 -51.24 -13.39
CA LYS A 214 40.98 -51.02 -11.94
C LYS A 214 40.20 -49.76 -11.57
N LEU A 215 40.33 -48.69 -12.35
CA LEU A 215 39.56 -47.45 -12.20
C LEU A 215 38.07 -47.64 -12.53
N ALA A 216 37.73 -48.49 -13.50
CA ALA A 216 36.34 -48.84 -13.79
C ALA A 216 35.69 -49.59 -12.61
N LYS A 217 36.42 -50.52 -11.98
CA LYS A 217 35.93 -51.21 -10.77
C LYS A 217 35.81 -50.31 -9.55
N GLU A 218 36.70 -49.33 -9.37
CA GLU A 218 36.59 -48.33 -8.29
C GLU A 218 35.46 -47.32 -8.54
N ALA A 219 35.14 -47.02 -9.80
CA ALA A 219 33.99 -46.19 -10.17
C ALA A 219 32.67 -46.91 -9.88
N GLU A 220 32.53 -48.19 -10.26
CA GLU A 220 31.37 -49.01 -9.88
C GLU A 220 31.21 -49.14 -8.36
N SER A 221 32.31 -49.30 -7.60
CA SER A 221 32.22 -49.37 -6.13
C SER A 221 31.81 -48.04 -5.48
N LYS A 222 32.16 -46.91 -6.11
CA LYS A 222 31.76 -45.57 -5.64
C LYS A 222 30.30 -45.27 -5.96
N GLU A 223 29.81 -45.67 -7.12
CA GLU A 223 28.38 -45.58 -7.45
C GLU A 223 27.54 -46.44 -6.49
N GLN A 224 27.99 -47.66 -6.19
CA GLN A 224 27.33 -48.51 -5.18
C GLN A 224 27.44 -47.95 -3.75
N GLN A 225 28.50 -47.21 -3.40
CA GLN A 225 28.57 -46.52 -2.11
C GLN A 225 27.64 -45.31 -2.05
N GLU A 226 27.54 -44.54 -3.13
CA GLU A 226 26.61 -43.40 -3.21
C GLU A 226 25.14 -43.86 -3.16
N GLU A 227 24.80 -44.94 -3.86
CA GLU A 227 23.46 -45.52 -3.84
C GLU A 227 23.10 -46.06 -2.44
N ASN A 228 24.01 -46.77 -1.78
CA ASN A 228 23.82 -47.21 -0.39
C ASN A 228 23.70 -46.04 0.60
N SER A 229 24.41 -44.92 0.39
CA SER A 229 24.26 -43.73 1.24
C SER A 229 22.91 -43.03 1.03
N ARG A 230 22.38 -43.02 -0.20
CA ARG A 230 21.05 -42.47 -0.51
C ARG A 230 19.93 -43.35 0.05
N GLU A 231 20.10 -44.67 0.07
CA GLU A 231 19.15 -45.57 0.74
C GLU A 231 19.16 -45.39 2.26
N LYS A 232 20.35 -45.22 2.88
CA LYS A 232 20.45 -44.89 4.31
C LYS A 232 19.84 -43.54 4.67
N GLU A 233 20.00 -42.52 3.82
CA GLU A 233 19.34 -41.21 4.01
C GLU A 233 17.81 -41.33 3.96
N LYS A 234 17.27 -42.18 3.09
CA LYS A 234 15.83 -42.47 3.04
C LYS A 234 15.34 -43.22 4.29
N GLU A 235 16.13 -44.17 4.80
CA GLU A 235 15.83 -44.87 6.07
C GLU A 235 15.85 -43.91 7.27
N ILE A 236 16.81 -42.97 7.31
CA ILE A 236 16.89 -41.95 8.37
C ILE A 236 15.69 -41.00 8.30
N LEU A 237 15.28 -40.57 7.10
CA LEU A 237 14.10 -39.72 6.92
C LEU A 237 12.80 -40.43 7.35
N GLN A 238 12.68 -41.74 7.08
CA GLN A 238 11.54 -42.54 7.53
C GLN A 238 11.53 -42.75 9.06
N LEU A 239 12.70 -42.90 9.68
CA LEU A 239 12.82 -42.98 11.14
C LEU A 239 12.54 -41.62 11.82
N GLU A 240 12.90 -40.50 11.18
CA GLU A 240 12.58 -39.15 11.67
C GLU A 240 11.08 -38.86 11.56
N GLU A 241 10.39 -39.29 10.49
CA GLU A 241 8.92 -39.20 10.40
C GLU A 241 8.23 -40.10 11.44
N ALA A 242 8.71 -41.31 11.68
CA ALA A 242 8.18 -42.20 12.72
C ALA A 242 8.44 -41.70 14.15
N SER A 243 9.47 -40.87 14.35
CA SER A 243 9.76 -40.25 15.65
C SER A 243 8.86 -39.04 15.95
N LYS A 244 8.42 -38.31 14.90
CA LYS A 244 7.48 -37.18 15.02
C LYS A 244 6.04 -37.61 15.27
N GLU A 245 5.66 -38.84 14.94
CA GLU A 245 4.34 -39.40 15.27
C GLU A 245 4.25 -39.92 16.73
N ASN A 246 5.38 -40.11 17.43
CA ASN A 246 5.41 -40.58 18.82
C ASN A 246 5.57 -39.46 19.87
N GLU A 247 5.77 -38.19 19.48
CA GLU A 247 5.83 -37.04 20.40
C GLU A 247 4.46 -36.37 20.67
N VAL A 248 3.34 -36.96 20.22
CA VAL A 248 1.98 -36.44 20.49
C VAL A 248 1.29 -37.15 21.67
N GLU A 249 1.90 -38.17 22.29
CA GLU A 249 1.37 -38.82 23.49
C GLU A 249 2.39 -38.84 24.64
N THR A 250 2.73 -37.69 25.24
CA THR A 250 3.08 -37.57 26.68
C THR A 250 3.41 -36.13 27.08
N GLU A 251 2.41 -35.28 27.26
CA GLU A 251 2.54 -34.14 28.18
C GLU A 251 1.25 -33.97 29.00
N LYS A 252 1.20 -34.69 30.13
CA LYS A 252 0.41 -34.32 31.29
C LYS A 252 1.34 -34.21 32.49
N GLU A 253 1.19 -33.07 33.17
CA GLU A 253 1.53 -32.80 34.57
C GLU A 253 2.90 -32.16 34.93
N GLN A 254 2.75 -30.92 35.44
CA GLN A 254 3.31 -30.36 36.68
C GLN A 254 4.49 -29.36 36.62
N GLU A 255 4.12 -28.07 36.64
CA GLU A 255 4.29 -27.14 37.78
C GLU A 255 5.52 -27.27 38.71
N LYS A 256 6.41 -26.26 38.70
CA LYS A 256 6.70 -25.28 39.79
C LYS A 256 8.07 -24.61 39.66
N GLY A 257 8.11 -23.29 39.80
CA GLY A 257 9.34 -22.48 39.88
C GLY A 257 10.00 -22.47 41.28
N PRO A 258 10.69 -21.39 41.65
CA PRO A 258 12.12 -21.18 41.39
C PRO A 258 12.92 -21.00 42.70
N LYS A 259 14.27 -21.10 42.68
CA LYS A 259 15.11 -20.58 43.77
C LYS A 259 16.47 -20.02 43.31
N ASN A 260 16.73 -18.83 43.83
CA ASN A 260 17.97 -18.03 43.84
C ASN A 260 19.19 -18.80 44.37
N PHE A 261 20.38 -18.38 43.93
CA PHE A 261 21.56 -18.23 44.79
C PHE A 261 22.49 -17.14 44.23
N GLU A 262 22.67 -16.06 45.00
CA GLU A 262 23.81 -15.15 44.93
C GLU A 262 24.96 -15.76 45.74
N GLU A 263 26.20 -15.66 45.26
CA GLU A 263 27.31 -15.07 46.03
C GLU A 263 28.58 -14.87 45.18
N ASP A 264 29.25 -13.77 45.50
CA ASP A 264 30.42 -13.13 44.89
C ASP A 264 31.70 -13.99 44.86
N ILE A 265 32.60 -13.72 43.89
CA ILE A 265 34.06 -13.51 44.10
C ILE A 265 34.63 -12.67 42.93
N LYS A 266 35.39 -11.63 43.30
CA LYS A 266 36.07 -10.62 42.46
C LYS A 266 37.45 -11.11 41.90
N PRO A 267 38.14 -10.34 41.03
CA PRO A 267 38.74 -10.82 39.80
C PRO A 267 40.22 -11.22 39.90
N GLN A 268 40.65 -12.15 39.03
CA GLN A 268 42.05 -12.35 38.67
C GLN A 268 42.25 -12.13 37.16
N SER A 269 43.28 -11.37 36.82
CA SER A 269 43.78 -11.09 35.48
C SER A 269 45.06 -11.92 35.20
N PRO A 270 45.59 -11.97 33.97
CA PRO A 270 45.47 -13.11 33.08
C PRO A 270 46.80 -13.88 32.91
N THR A 271 46.75 -15.21 32.76
CA THR A 271 47.91 -16.01 32.32
C THR A 271 47.56 -17.02 31.22
N VAL A 272 48.03 -16.70 30.02
CA VAL A 272 48.70 -17.56 29.02
C VAL A 272 48.03 -18.90 28.60
N LYS A 273 47.53 -18.87 27.35
CA LYS A 273 47.43 -19.96 26.34
C LYS A 273 46.48 -21.12 26.63
N ASP A 274 45.18 -20.89 26.37
CA ASP A 274 44.30 -21.95 25.90
C ASP A 274 44.16 -21.91 24.38
N LYS A 275 44.60 -23.00 23.72
CA LYS A 275 44.27 -23.28 22.33
C LYS A 275 42.76 -23.53 22.27
N VAL A 276 42.01 -22.55 21.76
CA VAL A 276 40.59 -22.73 21.44
C VAL A 276 40.45 -23.89 20.46
N LYS A 277 39.83 -24.99 20.91
CA LYS A 277 39.34 -26.04 20.01
C LYS A 277 38.32 -25.40 19.07
N ARG A 278 38.57 -25.48 17.76
CA ARG A 278 37.57 -25.07 16.77
C ARG A 278 36.37 -26.00 16.88
N GLU A 279 35.21 -25.43 17.19
CA GLU A 279 33.93 -26.10 17.07
C GLU A 279 33.58 -26.16 15.57
N ILE A 280 33.33 -27.36 15.06
CA ILE A 280 32.89 -27.56 13.68
C ILE A 280 31.36 -27.54 13.71
N VAL A 281 30.78 -26.46 13.20
CA VAL A 281 29.33 -26.32 13.04
C VAL A 281 28.96 -26.88 11.67
N ASN A 282 28.26 -28.02 11.65
CA ASN A 282 27.88 -28.73 10.42
C ASN A 282 26.64 -28.12 9.73
N ASP A 283 25.96 -27.19 10.40
CA ASP A 283 24.76 -26.52 9.91
C ASP A 283 25.06 -25.06 9.56
N ARG A 284 24.98 -24.72 8.26
CA ARG A 284 25.29 -23.37 7.75
C ARG A 284 24.35 -22.29 8.34
N SER A 285 23.18 -22.67 8.85
CA SER A 285 22.23 -21.75 9.50
C SER A 285 22.62 -21.37 10.94
N LYS A 286 23.50 -22.15 11.58
CA LYS A 286 23.97 -21.95 12.97
C LYS A 286 25.33 -21.25 13.07
N LEU A 287 25.93 -20.86 11.95
CA LEU A 287 27.14 -20.02 11.93
C LEU A 287 26.77 -18.59 12.31
N GLU A 288 27.37 -18.04 13.37
CA GLU A 288 27.40 -16.59 13.61
C GLU A 288 28.08 -15.92 12.40
N ARG A 289 27.28 -15.40 11.46
CA ARG A 289 27.81 -14.68 10.31
C ARG A 289 28.38 -13.35 10.79
N ASN A 290 29.69 -13.30 10.94
CA ASN A 290 30.39 -12.03 11.15
C ASN A 290 30.27 -11.22 9.86
N LEU A 291 29.42 -10.20 9.85
CA LEU A 291 29.32 -9.27 8.74
C LEU A 291 30.68 -8.58 8.52
N TYR A 292 31.10 -8.50 7.26
CA TYR A 292 32.30 -7.77 6.91
C TYR A 292 32.06 -6.26 7.11
N VAL A 293 32.92 -5.62 7.89
CA VAL A 293 32.87 -4.17 8.14
C VAL A 293 33.92 -3.49 7.27
N PRO A 294 33.54 -2.66 6.29
CA PRO A 294 34.48 -2.03 5.38
C PRO A 294 35.34 -1.00 6.11
N SER A 295 36.57 -0.82 5.63
CA SER A 295 37.40 0.32 6.00
C SER A 295 36.76 1.63 5.50
N LYS A 296 37.21 2.76 6.07
CA LYS A 296 36.77 4.08 5.61
C LYS A 296 37.07 4.31 4.11
N GLN A 297 38.20 3.80 3.62
CA GLN A 297 38.58 3.94 2.22
C GLN A 297 37.64 3.15 1.30
N GLU A 298 37.31 1.91 1.65
CA GLU A 298 36.35 1.09 0.89
C GLU A 298 34.95 1.71 0.90
N LEU A 299 34.55 2.29 2.03
CA LEU A 299 33.28 3.03 2.16
C LEU A 299 33.25 4.30 1.28
N ASP A 300 34.32 5.07 1.28
CA ASP A 300 34.43 6.28 0.45
C ASP A 300 34.42 5.90 -1.06
N GLN A 301 35.07 4.80 -1.43
CA GLN A 301 35.10 4.28 -2.81
C GLN A 301 33.76 3.71 -3.27
N SER A 302 32.94 3.15 -2.37
CA SER A 302 31.62 2.63 -2.72
C SER A 302 30.57 3.71 -2.96
N GLY A 303 30.92 4.98 -2.73
CA GLY A 303 30.02 6.13 -2.87
C GLY A 303 29.08 6.36 -1.69
N TRP A 304 29.21 5.61 -0.59
CA TRP A 304 28.37 5.80 0.60
C TRP A 304 28.91 6.95 1.45
N ARG A 305 28.05 7.94 1.75
CA ARG A 305 28.42 9.12 2.51
C ARG A 305 27.38 9.42 3.59
N TYR A 306 27.86 9.67 4.80
CA TYR A 306 27.01 10.12 5.90
C TYR A 306 26.54 11.56 5.69
N LYS A 307 25.28 11.86 5.99
CA LYS A 307 24.71 13.21 5.98
C LYS A 307 24.42 13.69 7.40
N SER A 308 23.20 13.49 7.88
CA SER A 308 22.75 13.87 9.22
C SER A 308 21.70 12.87 9.70
N ASN A 309 21.35 12.92 10.99
CA ASN A 309 20.19 12.18 11.52
C ASN A 309 20.20 10.65 11.29
N GLY A 310 21.40 10.06 11.15
CA GLY A 310 21.56 8.64 10.84
C GLY A 310 21.43 8.28 9.36
N ILE A 311 21.23 9.27 8.47
CA ILE A 311 21.03 9.07 7.04
C ILE A 311 22.37 8.99 6.31
N TRP A 312 22.48 7.99 5.45
CA TRP A 312 23.57 7.76 4.51
C TRP A 312 23.01 7.79 3.08
N LEU A 313 23.74 8.43 2.17
CA LEU A 313 23.42 8.46 0.75
C LEU A 313 24.46 7.68 -0.03
N LYS A 314 24.01 6.91 -1.03
CA LYS A 314 24.90 6.29 -2.02
C LYS A 314 24.90 7.14 -3.29
N TYR A 315 26.08 7.59 -3.67
CA TYR A 315 26.31 8.37 -4.88
C TYR A 315 26.89 7.49 -5.99
N ALA A 316 26.41 7.67 -7.22
CA ALA A 316 26.97 7.06 -8.41
C ALA A 316 26.64 7.90 -9.66
N SER A 317 27.21 7.53 -10.81
CA SER A 317 26.88 8.15 -12.10
C SER A 317 25.38 8.10 -12.38
N HIS A 318 24.86 9.13 -13.07
CA HIS A 318 23.45 9.35 -13.38
C HIS A 318 22.83 8.32 -14.34
N GLU A 319 22.69 7.08 -13.89
CA GLU A 319 21.85 6.11 -14.57
C GLU A 319 20.39 6.34 -14.19
N ALA A 320 19.58 6.84 -15.13
CA ALA A 320 18.20 7.25 -14.87
C ALA A 320 17.32 6.17 -14.21
N ALA A 321 17.57 4.88 -14.48
CA ALA A 321 16.83 3.78 -13.87
C ALA A 321 17.18 3.55 -12.38
N LYS A 322 18.37 3.95 -11.94
CA LYS A 322 18.87 3.77 -10.57
C LYS A 322 18.77 5.04 -9.74
N ALA A 323 18.81 6.21 -10.37
CA ALA A 323 18.75 7.49 -9.71
C ALA A 323 17.42 7.71 -8.96
N LEU A 324 17.52 8.38 -7.81
CA LEU A 324 16.37 8.84 -7.07
C LEU A 324 15.75 10.06 -7.77
N THR A 325 14.43 10.06 -7.87
CA THR A 325 13.66 11.14 -8.51
C THR A 325 12.49 11.60 -7.64
N GLY A 326 12.32 11.05 -6.44
CA GLY A 326 11.27 11.43 -5.50
C GLY A 326 11.61 11.00 -4.09
N ILE A 327 11.32 11.85 -3.10
CA ILE A 327 11.44 11.56 -1.68
C ILE A 327 10.19 12.08 -0.98
N ASP A 328 9.74 11.32 0.01
CA ASP A 328 8.64 11.67 0.88
C ASP A 328 8.86 11.08 2.29
N LEU A 329 8.04 11.49 3.25
CA LEU A 329 8.06 11.02 4.63
C LEU A 329 6.73 10.38 5.00
N LEU A 330 6.80 9.24 5.68
CA LEU A 330 5.65 8.57 6.29
C LEU A 330 5.84 8.46 7.80
N PHE A 331 4.75 8.37 8.54
CA PHE A 331 4.74 8.45 10.00
C PHE A 331 4.02 7.26 10.62
N GLY A 332 4.45 6.90 11.82
CA GLY A 332 3.83 5.85 12.63
C GLY A 332 4.49 4.49 12.44
N PRO A 333 4.49 3.65 13.48
CA PRO A 333 5.25 2.39 13.52
C PRO A 333 4.80 1.35 12.49
N GLU A 334 3.58 1.51 11.95
CA GLU A 334 2.98 0.65 10.92
C GLU A 334 2.94 1.33 9.54
N ALA A 335 3.79 2.34 9.33
CA ALA A 335 3.90 3.00 8.03
C ALA A 335 4.21 1.98 6.94
N VAL A 336 3.49 2.10 5.82
CA VAL A 336 3.67 1.31 4.61
C VAL A 336 3.60 2.24 3.41
N ASP A 337 4.32 1.92 2.34
CA ASP A 337 4.22 2.64 1.07
C ASP A 337 3.72 1.68 -0.02
N PRO A 338 2.43 1.75 -0.40
CA PRO A 338 1.85 0.87 -1.41
C PRO A 338 2.13 1.34 -2.84
N ARG A 339 2.82 2.47 -3.03
CA ARG A 339 3.14 3.01 -4.36
C ARG A 339 4.20 2.13 -5.04
N PRO A 340 3.92 1.53 -6.21
CA PRO A 340 4.91 0.72 -6.91
C PRO A 340 6.12 1.56 -7.31
N ASN A 341 7.33 1.02 -7.19
CA ASN A 341 8.63 1.71 -7.41
C ASN A 341 9.06 2.72 -6.33
N TRP A 342 8.29 2.86 -5.27
CA TRP A 342 8.71 3.51 -4.03
C TRP A 342 9.28 2.50 -3.05
N ASN A 343 10.23 2.95 -2.23
CA ASN A 343 10.96 2.13 -1.28
C ASN A 343 10.92 2.82 0.08
N LEU A 344 10.14 2.26 1.01
CA LEU A 344 10.12 2.70 2.40
C LEU A 344 11.33 2.12 3.13
N ILE A 345 12.13 2.98 3.76
CA ILE A 345 13.24 2.53 4.60
C ILE A 345 12.68 2.11 5.96
N PRO A 346 12.91 0.86 6.41
CA PRO A 346 12.29 0.32 7.62
C PRO A 346 12.85 0.90 8.93
N ASN A 347 13.98 1.61 8.88
CA ASN A 347 14.54 2.30 10.05
C ASN A 347 14.05 3.76 10.06
N PRO A 348 13.51 4.26 11.18
CA PRO A 348 13.09 5.64 11.28
C PRO A 348 14.28 6.60 11.36
N ILE A 349 14.08 7.83 10.92
CA ILE A 349 15.09 8.89 11.00
C ILE A 349 15.39 9.18 12.48
N SER A 350 16.67 9.34 12.82
CA SER A 350 17.11 9.58 14.20
C SER A 350 17.20 11.07 14.54
N ASN A 351 17.06 11.42 15.82
CA ASN A 351 17.27 12.78 16.35
C ASN A 351 16.41 13.87 15.68
N THR A 352 15.15 13.54 15.41
CA THR A 352 14.14 14.41 14.80
C THR A 352 13.14 14.93 15.84
N LEU A 353 12.33 15.94 15.46
CA LEU A 353 11.29 16.51 16.33
C LEU A 353 10.00 15.69 16.42
N ASN A 354 9.91 14.55 15.73
CA ASN A 354 8.69 13.75 15.69
C ASN A 354 8.28 13.24 17.08
N PRO A 355 6.98 13.01 17.31
CA PRO A 355 6.50 12.38 18.53
C PRO A 355 7.10 10.97 18.70
N LYS A 356 7.39 10.57 19.95
CA LYS A 356 8.03 9.27 20.23
C LYS A 356 7.20 8.07 19.75
N ASP A 357 5.89 8.20 19.81
CA ASP A 357 4.88 7.24 19.38
C ASP A 357 4.63 7.25 17.88
N LEU A 358 5.09 8.29 17.17
CA LEU A 358 4.95 8.45 15.72
C LEU A 358 6.35 8.61 15.09
N PRO A 359 7.13 7.51 14.98
CA PRO A 359 8.39 7.53 14.25
C PRO A 359 8.20 8.01 12.81
N VAL A 360 9.18 8.73 12.28
CA VAL A 360 9.18 9.22 10.90
C VAL A 360 10.11 8.36 10.04
N PHE A 361 9.60 7.89 8.91
CA PHE A 361 10.29 7.03 7.96
C PHE A 361 10.47 7.76 6.63
N LEU A 362 11.59 7.49 5.98
CA LEU A 362 11.87 8.02 4.65
C LEU A 362 11.42 7.00 3.61
N THR A 363 10.66 7.47 2.62
CA THR A 363 10.34 6.70 1.41
C THR A 363 10.83 7.43 0.18
N PHE A 364 11.27 6.68 -0.83
CA PHE A 364 11.84 7.26 -2.04
C PHE A 364 11.54 6.45 -3.30
N ARG A 365 11.46 7.16 -4.42
CA ARG A 365 11.27 6.59 -5.76
C ARG A 365 12.60 6.47 -6.50
N ARG A 366 12.87 5.29 -7.07
CA ARG A 366 13.93 5.10 -8.07
C ARG A 366 13.33 5.11 -9.48
N GLY A 367 14.00 5.78 -10.40
CA GLY A 367 13.56 5.85 -11.79
C GLY A 367 12.35 6.77 -12.00
N PRO A 368 11.59 6.61 -13.10
CA PRO A 368 10.56 7.56 -13.49
C PRO A 368 9.30 7.49 -12.63
N LYS A 369 8.48 8.55 -12.66
CA LYS A 369 7.08 8.51 -12.24
C LYS A 369 6.33 7.48 -13.10
N LEU A 370 5.46 6.69 -12.49
CA LEU A 370 4.64 5.70 -13.19
C LEU A 370 3.18 6.15 -13.22
N ASN A 371 2.50 5.94 -14.34
CA ASN A 371 1.06 6.04 -14.42
C ASN A 371 0.43 4.74 -13.88
N TYR A 372 0.04 4.72 -12.59
CA TYR A 372 -0.50 3.51 -11.98
C TYR A 372 -1.85 3.10 -12.57
N LYS A 373 -2.70 4.06 -12.95
CA LYS A 373 -3.99 3.76 -13.60
C LYS A 373 -3.81 2.99 -14.89
N GLU A 374 -2.85 3.40 -15.72
CA GLU A 374 -2.57 2.71 -16.98
C GLU A 374 -1.88 1.37 -16.75
N LYS A 375 -0.84 1.34 -15.90
CA LYS A 375 -0.01 0.14 -15.69
C LYS A 375 -0.71 -0.98 -14.91
N TYR A 376 -1.65 -0.63 -14.04
CA TYR A 376 -2.36 -1.58 -13.17
C TYR A 376 -3.88 -1.55 -13.39
N ALA A 377 -4.33 -1.11 -14.57
CA ALA A 377 -5.74 -1.17 -14.96
C ALA A 377 -6.25 -2.63 -14.89
N VAL A 378 -7.40 -2.80 -14.23
CA VAL A 378 -8.09 -4.09 -14.15
C VAL A 378 -9.39 -4.00 -14.93
N SER A 379 -9.66 -5.01 -15.76
CA SER A 379 -10.97 -5.15 -16.39
C SER A 379 -11.89 -5.92 -15.45
N LEU A 380 -12.94 -5.26 -14.95
CA LEU A 380 -13.93 -5.90 -14.10
C LEU A 380 -14.92 -6.71 -14.95
N LYS A 381 -14.96 -8.01 -14.72
CA LYS A 381 -15.77 -8.96 -15.48
C LYS A 381 -16.45 -9.96 -14.56
N MET A 382 -17.66 -10.36 -14.92
CA MET A 382 -18.35 -11.49 -14.29
C MET A 382 -17.54 -12.79 -14.47
N HIS A 383 -17.59 -13.67 -13.46
CA HIS A 383 -17.00 -15.01 -13.55
C HIS A 383 -17.71 -15.89 -14.57
N ALA A 384 -17.10 -17.03 -14.89
CA ALA A 384 -17.63 -18.02 -15.82
C ALA A 384 -18.98 -18.64 -15.40
N ASP A 385 -19.37 -18.53 -14.13
CA ASP A 385 -20.66 -18.96 -13.58
C ASP A 385 -21.65 -17.79 -13.34
N ASP A 386 -21.37 -16.62 -13.92
CA ASP A 386 -22.13 -15.37 -13.77
C ASP A 386 -22.13 -14.81 -12.33
N SER A 387 -21.22 -15.26 -11.46
CA SER A 387 -21.05 -14.73 -10.10
C SER A 387 -20.09 -13.54 -10.03
N TYR A 388 -20.24 -12.72 -8.99
CA TYR A 388 -19.31 -11.65 -8.62
C TYR A 388 -19.42 -11.34 -7.12
N LYS A 389 -18.30 -11.28 -6.40
CA LYS A 389 -18.25 -11.04 -4.95
C LYS A 389 -17.71 -9.67 -4.61
N ILE A 390 -18.46 -8.95 -3.78
CA ILE A 390 -18.09 -7.63 -3.25
C ILE A 390 -17.95 -7.73 -1.73
N LEU A 391 -16.78 -7.37 -1.21
CA LEU A 391 -16.57 -7.14 0.22
C LEU A 391 -16.77 -5.65 0.50
N GLN A 392 -17.69 -5.32 1.40
CA GLN A 392 -17.83 -3.96 1.92
C GLN A 392 -16.97 -3.80 3.18
N VAL A 393 -16.18 -2.73 3.21
CA VAL A 393 -15.36 -2.30 4.34
C VAL A 393 -15.88 -0.92 4.76
N ALA A 394 -16.51 -0.84 5.93
CA ALA A 394 -17.11 0.40 6.43
C ALA A 394 -16.39 0.83 7.72
N ASP A 395 -16.03 2.12 7.81
CA ASP A 395 -15.58 2.75 9.06
C ASP A 395 -14.30 2.09 9.64
N LEU A 396 -13.18 2.12 8.89
CA LEU A 396 -11.88 1.63 9.37
C LEU A 396 -11.32 2.50 10.50
N HIS A 397 -11.53 3.82 10.44
CA HIS A 397 -11.04 4.78 11.43
C HIS A 397 -9.53 4.66 11.73
N PHE A 398 -8.72 4.46 10.69
CA PHE A 398 -7.27 4.33 10.88
C PHE A 398 -6.61 5.64 11.29
N SER A 399 -5.63 5.52 12.17
CA SER A 399 -4.80 6.62 12.64
C SER A 399 -3.46 6.66 11.89
N THR A 400 -2.65 7.69 12.13
CA THR A 400 -1.24 7.66 11.71
C THR A 400 -0.46 6.58 12.49
N GLY A 401 -0.79 6.33 13.76
CA GLY A 401 -0.10 5.41 14.65
C GLY A 401 -0.74 4.02 14.73
N TYR A 402 -0.71 3.41 15.92
CA TYR A 402 -1.39 2.14 16.20
C TYR A 402 -2.92 2.28 16.40
N GLY A 403 -3.43 3.50 16.52
CA GLY A 403 -4.80 3.80 16.87
C GLY A 403 -5.14 3.45 18.32
N LYS A 404 -6.17 4.09 18.86
CA LYS A 404 -6.73 3.76 20.17
C LYS A 404 -7.99 2.94 19.99
N CYS A 405 -8.05 1.74 20.60
CA CYS A 405 -9.28 0.96 20.58
C CYS A 405 -10.39 1.71 21.32
N ARG A 406 -11.52 1.91 20.64
CA ARG A 406 -12.73 2.50 21.20
C ARG A 406 -13.75 1.40 21.37
N ASP A 407 -14.20 1.18 22.61
CA ASP A 407 -15.22 0.19 22.94
C ASP A 407 -14.97 -1.25 22.43
N PRO A 408 -13.75 -1.82 22.59
CA PRO A 408 -13.46 -3.14 22.06
C PRO A 408 -14.28 -4.22 22.78
N SER A 409 -14.74 -5.22 22.02
CA SER A 409 -15.49 -6.36 22.54
C SER A 409 -14.65 -7.65 22.42
N PRO A 410 -14.53 -8.48 23.48
CA PRO A 410 -15.02 -8.24 24.84
C PRO A 410 -14.23 -7.12 25.54
N PRO A 411 -14.78 -6.42 26.56
CA PRO A 411 -14.09 -5.33 27.26
C PRO A 411 -12.71 -5.69 27.85
N SER A 412 -12.49 -6.98 28.16
CA SER A 412 -11.20 -7.50 28.62
C SER A 412 -10.08 -7.35 27.58
N SER A 413 -10.41 -7.18 26.30
CA SER A 413 -9.46 -6.95 25.20
C SER A 413 -8.95 -5.51 25.10
N SER A 414 -9.38 -4.61 25.98
CA SER A 414 -9.01 -3.18 25.94
C SER A 414 -7.57 -2.87 26.35
N LYS A 415 -6.97 -3.70 27.19
CA LYS A 415 -5.62 -3.47 27.71
C LYS A 415 -4.58 -3.67 26.61
N ASP A 416 -3.71 -2.68 26.41
CA ASP A 416 -2.65 -2.67 25.39
C ASP A 416 -3.16 -2.88 23.95
N CYS A 417 -4.45 -2.58 23.72
CA CYS A 417 -5.12 -2.75 22.43
C CYS A 417 -4.62 -1.72 21.41
N ARG A 418 -4.13 -2.23 20.28
CA ARG A 418 -3.73 -1.46 19.10
C ARG A 418 -4.82 -1.60 18.04
N ALA A 419 -5.53 -0.51 17.80
CA ALA A 419 -6.77 -0.54 17.03
C ALA A 419 -6.53 -0.91 15.57
N ASP A 420 -5.54 -0.27 14.95
CA ASP A 420 -5.28 -0.41 13.53
C ASP A 420 -4.70 -1.81 13.25
N GLU A 421 -3.79 -2.30 14.10
CA GLU A 421 -3.22 -3.65 14.04
C GLU A 421 -4.32 -4.73 14.15
N ARG A 422 -5.20 -4.64 15.17
CA ARG A 422 -6.30 -5.60 15.37
C ARG A 422 -7.29 -5.57 14.21
N THR A 423 -7.62 -4.38 13.71
CA THR A 423 -8.50 -4.22 12.55
C THR A 423 -7.88 -4.83 11.29
N LEU A 424 -6.59 -4.61 11.05
CA LEU A 424 -5.87 -5.20 9.93
C LEU A 424 -5.85 -6.73 10.01
N GLN A 425 -5.59 -7.31 11.18
CA GLN A 425 -5.63 -8.77 11.37
C GLN A 425 -7.00 -9.34 10.99
N PHE A 426 -8.09 -8.69 11.40
CA PHE A 426 -9.44 -9.10 11.05
C PHE A 426 -9.73 -8.95 9.54
N LEU A 427 -9.43 -7.78 8.97
CA LEU A 427 -9.64 -7.50 7.55
C LEU A 427 -8.87 -8.48 6.66
N GLU A 428 -7.58 -8.70 6.95
CA GLU A 428 -6.75 -9.63 6.21
C GLU A 428 -7.27 -11.07 6.30
N LYS A 429 -7.74 -11.48 7.48
CA LYS A 429 -8.34 -12.81 7.66
C LYS A 429 -9.59 -12.99 6.80
N VAL A 430 -10.47 -11.98 6.74
CA VAL A 430 -11.68 -12.04 5.91
C VAL A 430 -11.34 -12.01 4.42
N LEU A 431 -10.34 -11.21 4.00
CA LEU A 431 -9.85 -11.22 2.61
C LEU A 431 -9.37 -12.61 2.19
N ASP A 432 -8.70 -13.34 3.08
CA ASP A 432 -8.18 -14.69 2.80
C ASP A 432 -9.30 -15.75 2.76
N ILE A 433 -10.34 -15.59 3.60
CA ILE A 433 -11.52 -16.49 3.64
C ILE A 433 -12.41 -16.28 2.42
N GLU A 434 -12.81 -15.03 2.17
CA GLU A 434 -13.86 -14.69 1.21
C GLU A 434 -13.35 -14.55 -0.22
N LYS A 435 -12.08 -14.16 -0.38
CA LYS A 435 -11.43 -13.91 -1.68
C LYS A 435 -12.34 -13.08 -2.61
N PRO A 436 -12.72 -11.86 -2.20
CA PRO A 436 -13.65 -11.03 -2.97
C PRO A 436 -13.03 -10.63 -4.32
N ASP A 437 -13.90 -10.43 -5.31
CA ASP A 437 -13.50 -9.92 -6.62
C ASP A 437 -13.30 -8.40 -6.58
N PHE A 438 -14.00 -7.75 -5.67
CA PHE A 438 -14.00 -6.31 -5.52
C PHE A 438 -14.18 -5.90 -4.07
N VAL A 439 -13.49 -4.85 -3.65
CA VAL A 439 -13.66 -4.24 -2.32
C VAL A 439 -14.28 -2.86 -2.46
N VAL A 440 -15.29 -2.56 -1.64
CA VAL A 440 -15.90 -1.24 -1.55
C VAL A 440 -15.68 -0.67 -0.16
N LEU A 441 -14.96 0.46 -0.08
CA LEU A 441 -14.76 1.21 1.14
C LEU A 441 -15.81 2.34 1.26
N THR A 442 -16.68 2.30 2.28
CA THR A 442 -17.87 3.18 2.39
C THR A 442 -17.71 4.39 3.33
N GLY A 443 -16.58 5.10 3.23
CA GLY A 443 -16.25 6.27 4.06
C GLY A 443 -15.64 5.94 5.44
N ASP A 444 -15.02 6.96 6.03
CA ASP A 444 -14.29 6.94 7.30
C ASP A 444 -13.18 5.88 7.32
N GLN A 445 -12.34 5.94 6.30
CA GLN A 445 -11.13 5.11 6.23
C GLN A 445 -10.11 5.60 7.25
N VAL A 446 -10.07 6.92 7.46
CA VAL A 446 -9.14 7.60 8.34
C VAL A 446 -9.92 8.36 9.40
N PHE A 447 -9.51 8.20 10.65
CA PHE A 447 -10.02 9.02 11.74
C PHE A 447 -9.15 10.29 11.85
N GLY A 448 -9.59 11.37 11.18
CA GLY A 448 -8.77 12.56 10.95
C GLY A 448 -8.11 13.15 12.21
N ASP A 449 -8.82 13.16 13.34
CA ASP A 449 -8.31 13.64 14.63
C ASP A 449 -7.10 12.84 15.16
N GLU A 450 -6.99 11.55 14.82
CA GLU A 450 -5.86 10.68 15.18
C GLU A 450 -4.88 10.45 14.02
N ALA A 451 -5.08 11.16 12.90
CA ALA A 451 -4.26 11.06 11.70
C ALA A 451 -3.57 12.40 11.34
N PRO A 452 -2.63 12.89 12.18
CA PRO A 452 -1.87 14.12 11.89
C PRO A 452 -1.02 14.02 10.61
N ASP A 453 -0.77 12.81 10.10
CA ASP A 453 -0.38 12.55 8.72
C ASP A 453 -1.37 11.54 8.12
N ALA A 454 -2.37 12.07 7.40
CA ALA A 454 -3.46 11.29 6.83
C ALA A 454 -3.00 10.41 5.64
N GLU A 455 -1.92 10.77 4.96
CA GLU A 455 -1.34 9.96 3.88
C GLU A 455 -0.85 8.60 4.41
N SER A 456 -0.14 8.58 5.54
CA SER A 456 0.29 7.33 6.19
C SER A 456 -0.90 6.44 6.57
N ALA A 457 -2.00 7.04 7.05
CA ALA A 457 -3.20 6.31 7.42
C ALA A 457 -3.92 5.70 6.20
N VAL A 458 -4.10 6.47 5.11
CA VAL A 458 -4.69 5.95 3.86
C VAL A 458 -3.84 4.84 3.24
N PHE A 459 -2.53 5.00 3.23
CA PHE A 459 -1.63 3.97 2.71
C PHE A 459 -1.78 2.67 3.48
N LYS A 460 -1.85 2.75 4.80
CA LYS A 460 -2.12 1.60 5.67
C LYS A 460 -3.48 0.96 5.37
N ALA A 461 -4.54 1.76 5.18
CA ALA A 461 -5.89 1.28 4.90
C ALA A 461 -6.00 0.54 3.56
N LEU A 462 -5.33 1.03 2.50
CA LEU A 462 -5.47 0.48 1.14
C LEU A 462 -4.45 -0.63 0.81
N ASN A 463 -3.36 -0.71 1.57
CA ASN A 463 -2.28 -1.67 1.35
C ASN A 463 -2.71 -3.15 1.32
N PRO A 464 -3.66 -3.63 2.16
CA PRO A 464 -4.12 -5.02 2.10
C PRO A 464 -4.68 -5.43 0.73
N PHE A 465 -5.39 -4.53 0.05
CA PHE A 465 -6.00 -4.78 -1.27
C PHE A 465 -4.95 -4.70 -2.38
N ILE A 466 -4.07 -3.68 -2.31
CA ILE A 466 -3.01 -3.46 -3.30
C ILE A 466 -2.03 -4.64 -3.31
N LYS A 467 -1.63 -5.14 -2.13
CA LYS A 467 -0.77 -6.34 -2.00
C LYS A 467 -1.42 -7.58 -2.60
N ARG A 468 -2.73 -7.75 -2.41
CA ARG A 468 -3.51 -8.88 -2.95
C ARG A 468 -3.96 -8.67 -4.40
N LYS A 469 -3.69 -7.50 -4.99
CA LYS A 469 -4.11 -7.10 -6.34
C LYS A 469 -5.64 -7.14 -6.53
N ILE A 470 -6.38 -6.88 -5.45
CA ILE A 470 -7.84 -6.85 -5.48
C ILE A 470 -8.26 -5.44 -5.90
N PRO A 471 -9.06 -5.28 -6.97
CA PRO A 471 -9.57 -3.97 -7.33
C PRO A 471 -10.53 -3.44 -6.26
N PHE A 472 -10.48 -2.12 -6.02
CA PHE A 472 -11.27 -1.49 -4.97
C PHE A 472 -11.86 -0.14 -5.39
N ALA A 473 -12.95 0.26 -4.75
CA ALA A 473 -13.55 1.59 -4.84
C ALA A 473 -13.69 2.22 -3.44
N VAL A 474 -13.70 3.55 -3.40
CA VAL A 474 -13.72 4.33 -2.15
C VAL A 474 -14.78 5.42 -2.25
N THR A 475 -15.60 5.56 -1.20
CA THR A 475 -16.35 6.78 -0.92
C THR A 475 -15.76 7.52 0.27
N MET A 476 -16.03 8.81 0.36
CA MET A 476 -15.55 9.67 1.44
C MET A 476 -16.56 9.71 2.59
N GLY A 477 -16.07 9.63 3.83
CA GLY A 477 -16.85 9.82 5.05
C GLY A 477 -16.65 11.21 5.67
N ASN A 478 -17.25 11.46 6.84
CA ASN A 478 -17.16 12.78 7.48
C ASN A 478 -15.83 13.01 8.20
N HIS A 479 -15.12 11.95 8.60
CA HIS A 479 -13.83 12.02 9.29
C HIS A 479 -12.63 12.05 8.36
N ASP A 480 -12.79 11.59 7.10
CA ASP A 480 -11.68 11.45 6.14
C ASP A 480 -11.02 12.79 5.75
N ASP A 481 -11.67 13.94 5.99
CA ASP A 481 -11.14 15.27 5.67
C ASP A 481 -10.88 16.15 6.90
N GLU A 482 -10.69 15.52 8.06
CA GLU A 482 -10.42 16.20 9.34
C GLU A 482 -8.94 16.18 9.75
N GLY A 483 -8.12 15.39 9.05
CA GLY A 483 -6.67 15.29 9.26
C GLY A 483 -5.86 16.30 8.44
N SER A 484 -4.67 15.87 7.98
CA SER A 484 -3.73 16.73 7.25
C SER A 484 -4.07 16.96 5.77
N LEU A 485 -5.01 16.20 5.20
CA LEU A 485 -5.40 16.27 3.79
C LEU A 485 -6.85 16.74 3.64
N SER A 486 -7.12 17.57 2.64
CA SER A 486 -8.50 17.90 2.27
C SER A 486 -9.21 16.72 1.63
N ARG A 487 -10.54 16.74 1.61
CA ARG A 487 -11.39 15.71 0.97
C ARG A 487 -10.96 15.37 -0.46
N LYS A 488 -10.64 16.40 -1.25
CA LYS A 488 -10.18 16.24 -2.65
C LYS A 488 -8.82 15.57 -2.71
N GLU A 489 -7.88 15.98 -1.86
CA GLU A 489 -6.53 15.39 -1.82
C GLU A 489 -6.60 13.93 -1.38
N MET A 490 -7.37 13.63 -0.33
CA MET A 490 -7.61 12.28 0.18
C MET A 490 -8.19 11.34 -0.88
N MET A 491 -9.22 11.80 -1.60
CA MET A 491 -9.79 11.03 -2.70
C MET A 491 -8.79 10.87 -3.84
N SER A 492 -8.05 11.94 -4.19
CA SER A 492 -7.12 11.89 -5.32
C SER A 492 -5.93 10.95 -5.06
N VAL A 493 -5.44 10.87 -3.81
CA VAL A 493 -4.46 9.85 -3.38
C VAL A 493 -5.02 8.45 -3.59
N SER A 494 -6.25 8.18 -3.15
CA SER A 494 -6.90 6.88 -3.29
C SER A 494 -7.14 6.47 -4.75
N VAL A 495 -7.47 7.46 -5.60
CA VAL A 495 -7.72 7.30 -7.03
C VAL A 495 -6.45 6.95 -7.82
N ASP A 496 -5.30 7.49 -7.42
CA ASP A 496 -4.04 7.29 -8.14
C ASP A 496 -3.24 6.09 -7.65
N LEU A 497 -3.74 5.29 -6.71
CA LEU A 497 -3.12 4.04 -6.28
C LEU A 497 -3.46 2.85 -7.22
N PRO A 498 -2.58 1.82 -7.32
CA PRO A 498 -2.83 0.65 -8.16
C PRO A 498 -4.14 -0.06 -7.83
N TYR A 499 -4.79 -0.64 -8.84
CA TYR A 499 -6.05 -1.40 -8.74
C TYR A 499 -7.27 -0.57 -8.30
N SER A 500 -7.12 0.73 -8.03
CA SER A 500 -8.24 1.62 -7.73
C SER A 500 -9.18 1.76 -8.92
N GLN A 501 -10.48 1.64 -8.66
CA GLN A 501 -11.59 1.94 -9.57
C GLN A 501 -12.31 3.23 -9.16
N ALA A 502 -11.75 3.92 -8.16
CA ALA A 502 -12.30 5.16 -7.64
C ALA A 502 -12.09 6.32 -8.64
N ALA A 503 -12.97 7.31 -8.60
CA ALA A 503 -12.81 8.54 -9.36
C ALA A 503 -13.17 9.76 -8.52
N VAL A 504 -12.49 10.88 -8.72
CA VAL A 504 -12.80 12.16 -8.04
C VAL A 504 -14.21 12.66 -8.39
N GLY A 505 -14.72 12.29 -9.56
CA GLY A 505 -16.00 12.74 -10.10
C GLY A 505 -15.90 14.07 -10.88
N PRO A 506 -16.98 14.48 -11.56
CA PRO A 506 -17.03 15.75 -12.28
C PRO A 506 -16.96 16.96 -11.33
N VAL A 507 -16.34 18.05 -11.79
CA VAL A 507 -16.09 19.25 -10.94
C VAL A 507 -17.37 20.05 -10.69
N GLU A 508 -18.34 19.93 -11.58
CA GLU A 508 -19.66 20.57 -11.56
C GLU A 508 -20.68 19.86 -10.65
N VAL A 509 -20.37 18.65 -10.21
CA VAL A 509 -21.21 17.86 -9.28
C VAL A 509 -20.75 18.14 -7.86
N GLU A 510 -21.69 18.39 -6.95
CA GLU A 510 -21.34 18.66 -5.55
C GLU A 510 -20.80 17.40 -4.85
N GLY A 511 -19.82 17.60 -3.96
CA GLY A 511 -19.09 16.53 -3.31
C GLY A 511 -17.91 16.01 -4.14
N ILE A 512 -17.15 15.09 -3.56
CA ILE A 512 -15.97 14.45 -4.13
C ILE A 512 -16.13 12.93 -4.04
N GLY A 513 -15.98 12.24 -5.17
CA GLY A 513 -16.18 10.80 -5.24
C GLY A 513 -17.55 10.37 -5.74
N ASN A 514 -18.15 11.17 -6.63
CA ASN A 514 -19.37 10.80 -7.37
C ASN A 514 -18.98 10.11 -8.68
N TYR A 515 -19.25 8.81 -8.81
CA TYR A 515 -18.89 8.04 -9.99
C TYR A 515 -19.66 6.72 -10.09
N VAL A 516 -19.56 6.07 -11.25
CA VAL A 516 -20.15 4.76 -11.52
C VAL A 516 -19.06 3.78 -11.92
N VAL A 517 -19.03 2.61 -11.28
CA VAL A 517 -18.20 1.48 -11.70
C VAL A 517 -19.10 0.46 -12.38
N THR A 518 -18.69 0.01 -13.57
CA THR A 518 -19.42 -1.02 -14.32
C THR A 518 -18.64 -2.32 -14.35
N ILE A 519 -19.34 -3.44 -14.21
CA ILE A 519 -18.79 -4.78 -14.39
C ILE A 519 -19.39 -5.34 -15.66
N THR A 520 -18.54 -5.82 -16.55
CA THR A 520 -18.96 -6.35 -17.86
C THR A 520 -19.31 -7.83 -17.79
N GLY A 521 -20.18 -8.28 -18.70
CA GLY A 521 -20.46 -9.71 -18.87
C GLY A 521 -19.23 -10.52 -19.31
N LYS A 522 -19.34 -11.85 -19.30
CA LYS A 522 -18.24 -12.78 -19.63
C LYS A 522 -17.57 -12.53 -20.98
N SER A 523 -18.36 -12.18 -22.00
CA SER A 523 -17.94 -12.23 -23.41
C SER A 523 -18.40 -11.01 -24.21
N ALA A 524 -19.12 -10.09 -23.57
CA ALA A 524 -19.75 -8.95 -24.21
C ALA A 524 -19.25 -7.66 -23.54
N SER A 525 -19.10 -6.60 -24.32
CA SER A 525 -18.88 -5.23 -23.83
C SER A 525 -20.14 -4.63 -23.19
N THR A 526 -21.06 -5.48 -22.72
CA THR A 526 -22.34 -5.08 -22.13
C THR A 526 -22.23 -5.04 -20.60
N THR A 527 -22.97 -4.12 -20.01
CA THR A 527 -22.93 -3.81 -18.58
C THR A 527 -23.78 -4.83 -17.83
N ALA A 528 -23.12 -5.73 -17.11
CA ALA A 528 -23.77 -6.73 -16.27
C ALA A 528 -24.18 -6.13 -14.92
N LEU A 529 -23.30 -5.34 -14.30
CA LEU A 529 -23.55 -4.66 -13.04
C LEU A 529 -23.23 -3.16 -13.15
N SER A 530 -24.04 -2.34 -12.47
CA SER A 530 -23.77 -0.92 -12.24
C SER A 530 -23.65 -0.62 -10.75
N LEU A 531 -22.50 -0.13 -10.30
CA LEU A 531 -22.26 0.25 -8.91
C LEU A 531 -22.13 1.77 -8.81
N TYR A 532 -23.06 2.42 -8.11
CA TYR A 532 -23.10 3.87 -7.96
C TYR A 532 -22.41 4.29 -6.66
N PHE A 533 -21.51 5.27 -6.72
CA PHE A 533 -20.77 5.80 -5.58
C PHE A 533 -21.11 7.28 -5.42
N LEU A 534 -21.46 7.69 -4.20
CA LEU A 534 -21.88 9.06 -3.91
C LEU A 534 -21.17 9.62 -2.69
N ASP A 535 -20.86 10.91 -2.77
CA ASP A 535 -20.43 11.70 -1.62
C ASP A 535 -21.62 12.24 -0.83
N THR A 536 -21.84 11.74 0.38
CA THR A 536 -22.84 12.27 1.32
C THR A 536 -22.36 13.47 2.13
N HIS A 537 -21.15 13.94 1.86
CA HIS A 537 -20.48 15.07 2.51
C HIS A 537 -20.17 14.79 3.99
N LYS A 538 -20.27 15.83 4.85
CA LYS A 538 -20.04 15.78 6.29
C LYS A 538 -21.18 16.42 7.08
N TYR A 539 -20.94 17.53 7.74
CA TYR A 539 -21.93 18.32 8.47
C TYR A 539 -22.64 19.32 7.56
N SER A 540 -23.91 19.59 7.88
CA SER A 540 -24.71 20.60 7.18
C SER A 540 -24.03 21.97 7.21
N LYS A 541 -23.93 22.61 6.03
CA LYS A 541 -23.41 23.98 5.88
C LYS A 541 -24.33 25.04 6.50
N ASN A 542 -25.60 24.71 6.78
CA ASN A 542 -26.56 25.61 7.43
C ASN A 542 -27.25 24.91 8.62
N PRO A 543 -26.52 24.69 9.72
CA PRO A 543 -27.01 23.91 10.85
C PRO A 543 -28.19 24.56 11.59
N LYS A 544 -28.47 25.85 11.35
CA LYS A 544 -29.65 26.54 11.91
C LYS A 544 -30.95 26.09 11.26
N VAL A 545 -30.92 25.75 9.97
CA VAL A 545 -32.11 25.32 9.20
C VAL A 545 -32.18 23.80 9.16
N THR A 546 -31.05 23.14 8.89
CA THR A 546 -30.92 21.69 8.79
C THR A 546 -29.77 21.23 9.70
N PRO A 547 -30.00 21.07 11.02
CA PRO A 547 -28.96 20.63 11.94
C PRO A 547 -28.55 19.17 11.68
N GLY A 548 -27.30 18.86 12.02
CA GLY A 548 -26.70 17.53 11.89
C GLY A 548 -25.91 17.38 10.59
N TYR A 549 -26.00 16.20 10.00
CA TYR A 549 -25.27 15.85 8.79
C TYR A 549 -25.88 16.44 7.52
N ASP A 550 -25.03 16.61 6.52
CA ASP A 550 -25.40 17.05 5.18
C ASP A 550 -26.00 15.87 4.36
N TRP A 551 -26.40 16.11 3.12
CA TRP A 551 -27.14 15.14 2.29
C TRP A 551 -26.64 15.10 0.84
N ILE A 552 -27.04 14.02 0.13
CA ILE A 552 -26.88 13.89 -1.32
C ILE A 552 -27.68 14.99 -2.03
N LYS A 553 -26.99 15.82 -2.81
CA LYS A 553 -27.52 16.99 -3.51
C LYS A 553 -28.28 16.61 -4.77
N GLU A 554 -29.20 17.48 -5.17
CA GLU A 554 -30.05 17.30 -6.34
C GLU A 554 -29.21 17.20 -7.63
N ASN A 555 -28.11 17.94 -7.76
CA ASN A 555 -27.23 17.82 -8.93
C ASN A 555 -26.45 16.49 -8.97
N GLN A 556 -26.15 15.87 -7.82
CA GLN A 556 -25.61 14.50 -7.77
C GLN A 556 -26.64 13.49 -8.30
N LEU A 557 -27.93 13.69 -7.97
CA LEU A 557 -29.01 12.84 -8.48
C LEU A 557 -29.21 13.00 -10.00
N THR A 558 -29.16 14.23 -10.51
CA THR A 558 -29.17 14.50 -11.96
C THR A 558 -28.00 13.81 -12.66
N PHE A 559 -26.79 13.93 -12.10
CA PHE A 559 -25.60 13.24 -12.61
C PHE A 559 -25.81 11.72 -12.70
N LEU A 560 -26.38 11.08 -11.67
CA LEU A 560 -26.65 9.64 -11.73
C LEU A 560 -27.65 9.25 -12.83
N GLN A 561 -28.67 10.08 -13.07
CA GLN A 561 -29.63 9.86 -14.15
C GLN A 561 -28.95 9.97 -15.53
N GLU A 562 -28.04 10.93 -15.69
CA GLU A 562 -27.25 11.10 -16.91
C GLU A 562 -26.30 9.91 -17.15
N GLU A 563 -25.60 9.45 -16.11
CA GLU A 563 -24.75 8.26 -16.16
C GLU A 563 -25.55 7.02 -16.54
N TYR A 564 -26.70 6.79 -15.91
CA TYR A 564 -27.59 5.69 -16.26
C TYR A 564 -28.08 5.77 -17.70
N ALA A 565 -28.50 6.95 -18.17
CA ALA A 565 -28.92 7.16 -19.55
C ALA A 565 -27.80 6.82 -20.55
N SER A 566 -26.55 7.14 -20.22
CA SER A 566 -25.38 6.79 -21.04
C SER A 566 -25.13 5.27 -21.11
N LEU A 567 -25.42 4.54 -20.02
CA LEU A 567 -25.24 3.11 -19.90
C LEU A 567 -26.42 2.29 -20.45
N LYS A 568 -27.59 2.91 -20.65
CA LYS A 568 -28.85 2.23 -20.93
C LYS A 568 -28.78 1.24 -22.11
N SER A 569 -28.15 1.63 -23.22
CA SER A 569 -28.00 0.75 -24.39
C SER A 569 -27.15 -0.50 -24.09
N SER A 570 -26.09 -0.33 -23.30
CA SER A 570 -25.21 -1.41 -22.85
C SER A 570 -25.93 -2.37 -21.90
N ILE A 571 -26.73 -1.80 -20.99
CA ILE A 571 -27.58 -2.54 -20.04
C ILE A 571 -28.66 -3.34 -20.79
N ASP A 572 -29.39 -2.71 -21.70
CA ASP A 572 -30.48 -3.34 -22.47
C ASP A 572 -29.99 -4.45 -23.39
N SER A 573 -28.71 -4.38 -23.80
CA SER A 573 -28.06 -5.40 -24.62
C SER A 573 -27.50 -6.56 -23.80
N TYR A 574 -27.53 -6.50 -22.47
CA TYR A 574 -27.04 -7.58 -21.62
C TYR A 574 -28.02 -8.77 -21.67
N PRO A 575 -27.58 -9.99 -22.04
CA PRO A 575 -28.48 -11.12 -22.28
C PRO A 575 -29.01 -11.80 -21.00
N LYS A 576 -28.60 -11.32 -19.83
CA LYS A 576 -29.00 -11.84 -18.50
C LYS A 576 -29.60 -10.69 -17.68
N THR A 577 -29.86 -10.94 -16.40
CA THR A 577 -30.40 -9.91 -15.51
C THR A 577 -29.31 -8.92 -15.13
N HIS A 578 -29.42 -7.68 -15.61
CA HIS A 578 -28.64 -6.56 -15.09
C HIS A 578 -29.01 -6.29 -13.63
N MET A 579 -28.02 -5.95 -12.81
CA MET A 579 -28.23 -5.60 -11.41
C MET A 579 -27.48 -4.32 -11.04
N ALA A 580 -28.06 -3.55 -10.11
CA ALA A 580 -27.45 -2.31 -9.64
C ALA A 580 -27.48 -2.18 -8.11
N MET A 581 -26.40 -1.61 -7.59
CA MET A 581 -26.21 -1.28 -6.17
C MET A 581 -25.69 0.15 -6.03
N ALA A 582 -25.93 0.78 -4.88
CA ALA A 582 -25.33 2.07 -4.56
C ALA A 582 -24.61 2.04 -3.20
N PHE A 583 -23.47 2.72 -3.13
CA PHE A 583 -22.62 2.80 -1.95
C PHE A 583 -22.33 4.26 -1.60
N PHE A 584 -22.49 4.59 -0.32
CA PHE A 584 -22.22 5.93 0.21
C PHE A 584 -22.02 5.86 1.72
N HIS A 585 -21.61 6.94 2.38
CA HIS A 585 -21.23 6.87 3.79
C HIS A 585 -22.40 7.11 4.76
N ILE A 586 -23.02 8.29 4.71
CA ILE A 586 -24.09 8.69 5.64
C ILE A 586 -25.44 8.13 5.13
N PRO A 587 -26.25 7.45 5.96
CA PRO A 587 -27.53 6.90 5.55
C PRO A 587 -28.50 7.96 5.03
N ILE A 588 -29.36 7.59 4.07
CA ILE A 588 -30.50 8.43 3.65
C ILE A 588 -31.65 8.36 4.68
N PRO A 589 -32.57 9.34 4.72
CA PRO A 589 -33.61 9.41 5.75
C PRO A 589 -34.46 8.15 5.92
N GLU A 590 -34.67 7.38 4.85
CA GLU A 590 -35.48 6.15 4.84
C GLU A 590 -34.91 5.02 5.70
N TYR A 591 -33.62 5.04 6.03
CA TYR A 591 -33.03 4.09 6.99
C TYR A 591 -33.69 4.18 8.38
N ARG A 592 -34.37 5.29 8.71
CA ARG A 592 -35.11 5.44 9.97
C ARG A 592 -36.41 4.67 10.05
N ASN A 593 -36.90 4.10 8.94
CA ASN A 593 -38.24 3.52 8.86
C ASN A 593 -38.32 2.12 9.47
N LEU A 594 -37.82 1.96 10.70
CA LEU A 594 -37.65 0.70 11.44
C LEU A 594 -38.96 -0.08 11.73
N GLU A 595 -40.11 0.50 11.39
CA GLU A 595 -41.39 -0.21 11.38
C GLU A 595 -41.51 -1.21 10.22
N GLN A 596 -40.64 -1.10 9.21
CA GLN A 596 -40.55 -2.03 8.09
C GLN A 596 -39.69 -3.25 8.44
N PRO A 597 -39.85 -4.40 7.73
CA PRO A 597 -39.02 -5.58 7.95
C PRO A 597 -37.53 -5.29 7.78
N PHE A 598 -36.71 -5.79 8.71
CA PHE A 598 -35.25 -5.76 8.59
C PHE A 598 -34.61 -7.03 9.18
N ILE A 599 -33.42 -7.37 8.71
CA ILE A 599 -32.56 -8.43 9.26
C ILE A 599 -31.26 -7.83 9.73
N GLY A 600 -30.76 -8.28 10.88
CA GLY A 600 -29.60 -7.74 11.59
C GLY A 600 -30.04 -6.89 12.77
N GLU A 601 -29.14 -6.04 13.27
CA GLU A 601 -29.33 -5.33 14.52
C GLU A 601 -29.26 -3.81 14.33
N ASN A 602 -30.30 -3.13 14.82
CA ASN A 602 -30.31 -1.68 15.02
C ASN A 602 -29.90 -1.38 16.46
N ARG A 603 -28.61 -1.10 16.67
CA ARG A 603 -28.02 -0.93 18.00
C ARG A 603 -27.85 0.53 18.40
N GLU A 604 -27.78 1.44 17.44
CA GLU A 604 -27.62 2.87 17.68
C GLU A 604 -28.62 3.73 16.89
N GLY A 605 -28.69 5.01 17.24
CA GLY A 605 -29.59 5.94 16.57
C GLY A 605 -29.15 6.20 15.13
N VAL A 606 -30.09 6.12 14.19
CA VAL A 606 -29.82 6.40 12.77
C VAL A 606 -29.56 7.88 12.53
N THR A 607 -28.34 8.22 12.12
CA THR A 607 -27.87 9.62 11.98
C THR A 607 -28.02 10.20 10.57
N ALA A 608 -28.97 9.70 9.79
CA ALA A 608 -29.31 10.26 8.47
C ALA A 608 -29.57 11.80 8.48
N PRO A 609 -29.47 12.53 7.37
CA PRO A 609 -29.81 13.95 7.35
C PRO A 609 -31.30 14.16 7.67
N ARG A 610 -31.65 15.39 8.09
CA ARG A 610 -33.06 15.79 8.26
C ARG A 610 -33.72 16.12 6.93
N TYR A 611 -32.94 16.63 5.98
CA TYR A 611 -33.42 16.94 4.64
C TYR A 611 -33.46 15.66 3.81
N ASN A 612 -34.56 15.45 3.09
CA ASN A 612 -34.70 14.37 2.14
C ASN A 612 -34.71 14.94 0.71
N SER A 613 -33.65 14.66 -0.05
CA SER A 613 -33.50 15.10 -1.44
C SER A 613 -34.27 14.24 -2.45
N GLY A 614 -34.93 13.17 -2.00
CA GLY A 614 -35.57 12.20 -2.88
C GLY A 614 -34.60 11.16 -3.46
N ALA A 615 -33.38 11.05 -2.91
CA ALA A 615 -32.35 10.12 -3.38
C ALA A 615 -32.85 8.67 -3.51
N ARG A 616 -33.62 8.18 -2.53
CA ARG A 616 -34.22 6.83 -2.56
C ARG A 616 -35.07 6.57 -3.81
N LYS A 617 -35.87 7.55 -4.22
CA LYS A 617 -36.74 7.46 -5.38
C LYS A 617 -35.89 7.34 -6.65
N ILE A 618 -34.94 8.27 -6.81
CA ILE A 618 -34.07 8.32 -7.99
C ILE A 618 -33.27 7.02 -8.12
N LEU A 619 -32.62 6.54 -7.05
CA LEU A 619 -31.89 5.28 -7.06
C LEU A 619 -32.74 4.10 -7.54
N GLY A 620 -34.01 4.06 -7.12
CA GLY A 620 -34.99 3.07 -7.59
C GLY A 620 -35.28 3.16 -9.09
N GLU A 621 -35.44 4.37 -9.63
CA GLU A 621 -35.62 4.63 -11.07
C GLU A 621 -34.41 4.18 -11.91
N LEU A 622 -33.21 4.16 -11.31
CA LEU A 622 -31.98 3.65 -11.94
C LEU A 622 -31.82 2.11 -11.83
N GLY A 623 -32.80 1.43 -11.24
CA GLY A 623 -32.79 -0.02 -11.04
C GLY A 623 -31.98 -0.50 -9.84
N VAL A 624 -31.56 0.40 -8.93
CA VAL A 624 -30.84 0.01 -7.71
C VAL A 624 -31.76 -0.80 -6.81
N LYS A 625 -31.31 -2.01 -6.44
CA LYS A 625 -32.05 -2.91 -5.55
C LYS A 625 -31.50 -2.96 -4.12
N VAL A 626 -30.23 -2.58 -3.95
CA VAL A 626 -29.55 -2.54 -2.66
C VAL A 626 -28.73 -1.26 -2.56
N THR A 627 -28.91 -0.52 -1.48
CA THR A 627 -27.98 0.55 -1.08
C THR A 627 -27.19 0.08 0.13
N SER A 628 -25.95 0.52 0.26
CA SER A 628 -25.15 0.19 1.42
C SER A 628 -24.29 1.32 1.96
N VAL A 629 -24.26 1.42 3.29
CA VAL A 629 -23.70 2.54 4.04
C VAL A 629 -22.83 2.13 5.22
N GLY A 630 -22.08 3.10 5.76
CA GLY A 630 -21.34 2.99 7.02
C GLY A 630 -21.91 3.95 8.06
N HIS A 631 -21.04 4.75 8.68
CA HIS A 631 -21.35 5.92 9.52
C HIS A 631 -21.98 5.61 10.89
N ASP A 632 -23.08 4.85 10.92
CA ASP A 632 -23.63 4.29 12.15
C ASP A 632 -22.98 2.92 12.38
N HIS A 633 -21.79 2.95 13.00
CA HIS A 633 -20.85 1.83 13.14
C HIS A 633 -21.44 0.53 13.73
N CYS A 634 -22.39 0.63 14.66
CA CYS A 634 -22.96 -0.51 15.38
C CYS A 634 -24.28 -0.99 14.77
N ASN A 635 -24.83 -0.26 13.81
CA ASN A 635 -25.93 -0.73 13.00
C ASN A 635 -25.39 -1.66 11.91
N ASP A 636 -26.05 -2.80 11.72
CA ASP A 636 -25.64 -3.78 10.73
C ASP A 636 -26.84 -4.49 10.08
N TYR A 637 -27.99 -3.84 10.14
CA TYR A 637 -29.20 -4.36 9.54
C TYR A 637 -29.30 -4.04 8.04
N CYS A 638 -30.07 -4.84 7.33
CA CYS A 638 -30.66 -4.51 6.04
C CYS A 638 -32.16 -4.32 6.24
N LEU A 639 -32.67 -3.14 5.92
CA LEU A 639 -34.09 -2.77 6.01
C LEU A 639 -34.73 -2.82 4.62
N LEU A 640 -35.89 -3.48 4.53
CA LEU A 640 -36.69 -3.52 3.31
C LEU A 640 -37.53 -2.26 3.23
N ASP A 641 -37.19 -1.36 2.32
CA ASP A 641 -38.00 -0.18 2.05
C ASP A 641 -38.95 -0.44 0.89
N GLU A 642 -40.24 -0.63 1.18
CA GLU A 642 -41.24 -1.05 0.19
C GLU A 642 -41.91 0.08 -0.59
N GLN A 643 -41.76 1.35 -0.17
CA GLN A 643 -42.47 2.56 -0.67
C GLN A 643 -43.89 2.30 -1.21
N LYS A 644 -44.93 2.78 -0.50
CA LYS A 644 -46.36 2.59 -0.87
C LYS A 644 -46.84 3.40 -2.10
N GLN A 645 -46.00 3.66 -3.11
CA GLN A 645 -46.38 4.33 -4.37
C GLN A 645 -46.42 3.36 -5.55
N ASP A 646 -47.14 3.71 -6.62
CA ASP A 646 -47.44 2.85 -7.77
C ASP A 646 -46.18 2.26 -8.43
N GLY A 647 -45.97 0.94 -8.29
CA GLY A 647 -44.90 0.16 -8.95
C GLY A 647 -44.10 -0.74 -7.99
N ASP A 648 -43.36 -1.71 -8.54
CA ASP A 648 -42.43 -2.56 -7.77
C ASP A 648 -41.05 -1.87 -7.65
N ASN A 649 -40.96 -0.92 -6.71
CA ASN A 649 -39.73 -0.18 -6.42
C ASN A 649 -39.17 -0.51 -5.03
N LYS A 650 -39.31 -1.75 -4.57
CA LYS A 650 -38.73 -2.19 -3.30
C LYS A 650 -37.20 -2.11 -3.35
N MET A 651 -36.56 -1.86 -2.20
CA MET A 651 -35.10 -1.75 -2.09
C MET A 651 -34.62 -2.15 -0.70
N TRP A 652 -33.46 -2.81 -0.64
CA TRP A 652 -32.76 -3.04 0.62
C TRP A 652 -31.84 -1.88 0.98
N LEU A 653 -31.92 -1.42 2.22
CA LEU A 653 -31.11 -0.37 2.82
C LEU A 653 -30.20 -1.00 3.88
N CYS A 654 -28.93 -1.22 3.56
CA CYS A 654 -28.02 -2.07 4.34
C CYS A 654 -26.85 -1.31 4.98
N TYR A 655 -26.67 -1.43 6.30
CA TYR A 655 -25.42 -1.04 6.94
C TYR A 655 -24.34 -2.10 6.77
N GLY A 656 -23.10 -1.68 6.52
CA GLY A 656 -21.93 -2.56 6.44
C GLY A 656 -21.50 -3.13 7.79
N GLY A 657 -21.81 -2.41 8.87
CA GLY A 657 -21.24 -2.65 10.20
C GLY A 657 -19.79 -2.16 10.24
N GLY A 658 -19.45 -1.39 11.28
CA GLY A 658 -18.13 -0.78 11.44
C GLY A 658 -17.06 -1.84 11.73
N VAL A 659 -16.01 -1.84 10.91
CA VAL A 659 -14.88 -2.79 11.01
C VAL A 659 -13.80 -2.29 11.97
N GLY A 660 -13.63 -0.97 12.07
CA GLY A 660 -12.50 -0.36 12.76
C GLY A 660 -12.62 -0.39 14.27
N GLU A 661 -11.63 -0.99 14.94
CA GLU A 661 -11.49 -0.85 16.39
C GLU A 661 -11.15 0.58 16.81
N GLY A 662 -10.66 1.40 15.87
CA GLY A 662 -10.44 2.83 16.06
C GLY A 662 -11.74 3.63 16.08
N GLY A 663 -12.84 3.10 15.56
CA GLY A 663 -14.14 3.76 15.50
C GLY A 663 -15.03 3.45 16.71
N TYR A 664 -16.09 4.23 16.91
CA TYR A 664 -17.04 4.02 18.02
C TYR A 664 -17.70 2.63 17.98
N GLY A 665 -17.86 1.99 19.14
CA GLY A 665 -18.40 0.61 19.26
C GLY A 665 -19.27 0.35 20.49
N GLY A 666 -19.55 1.40 21.29
CA GLY A 666 -20.09 1.35 22.66
C GLY A 666 -21.54 0.89 22.83
N TYR A 667 -22.04 -0.04 22.02
CA TYR A 667 -23.43 -0.50 22.02
C TYR A 667 -23.55 -1.98 22.39
N ASN A 668 -23.44 -2.26 23.70
CA ASN A 668 -23.74 -3.57 24.32
C ASN A 668 -22.96 -4.75 23.71
N GLY A 669 -21.62 -4.66 23.73
CA GLY A 669 -20.74 -5.75 23.31
C GLY A 669 -20.70 -5.98 21.80
N TYR A 670 -21.01 -4.95 20.99
CA TYR A 670 -20.91 -5.01 19.54
C TYR A 670 -19.51 -5.49 19.11
N VAL A 671 -19.47 -6.55 18.32
CA VAL A 671 -18.25 -7.04 17.70
C VAL A 671 -18.14 -6.47 16.29
N ARG A 672 -16.94 -5.99 15.94
CA ARG A 672 -16.61 -5.46 14.60
C ARG A 672 -16.94 -6.49 13.53
N ARG A 673 -17.44 -6.02 12.39
CA ARG A 673 -17.85 -6.91 11.31
C ARG A 673 -17.60 -6.31 9.95
N LEU A 674 -17.64 -7.20 8.96
CA LEU A 674 -17.55 -6.90 7.54
C LEU A 674 -18.76 -7.52 6.85
N ARG A 675 -19.27 -6.86 5.80
CA ARG A 675 -20.40 -7.35 5.02
C ARG A 675 -19.94 -7.82 3.65
N MET A 676 -20.47 -8.96 3.24
CA MET A 676 -20.32 -9.52 1.91
C MET A 676 -21.59 -9.34 1.09
N TYR A 677 -21.39 -9.19 -0.22
CA TYR A 677 -22.41 -9.34 -1.25
C TYR A 677 -21.93 -10.32 -2.32
N GLU A 678 -22.79 -11.26 -2.70
CA GLU A 678 -22.55 -12.14 -3.84
C GLU A 678 -23.68 -11.96 -4.85
N LEU A 679 -23.32 -11.53 -6.04
CA LEU A 679 -24.25 -11.26 -7.13
C LEU A 679 -24.18 -12.39 -8.14
N ASN A 680 -25.31 -12.87 -8.64
CA ASN A 680 -25.37 -13.80 -9.77
C ASN A 680 -26.36 -13.31 -10.83
N THR A 681 -25.85 -12.90 -11.99
CA THR A 681 -26.70 -12.30 -13.04
C THR A 681 -27.52 -13.32 -13.82
N ALA A 682 -27.14 -14.60 -13.83
CA ALA A 682 -27.95 -15.65 -14.45
C ALA A 682 -29.19 -15.97 -13.62
N LYS A 683 -29.10 -15.84 -12.29
CA LYS A 683 -30.21 -16.02 -11.35
C LYS A 683 -30.93 -14.71 -11.00
N GLY A 684 -30.38 -13.56 -11.40
CA GLY A 684 -30.83 -12.26 -10.91
C GLY A 684 -30.81 -12.19 -9.38
N GLU A 685 -29.78 -12.78 -8.76
CA GLU A 685 -29.69 -12.99 -7.32
C GLU A 685 -28.67 -12.05 -6.67
N ILE A 686 -29.02 -11.47 -5.53
CA ILE A 686 -28.06 -10.80 -4.62
C ILE A 686 -28.18 -11.45 -3.26
N LYS A 687 -27.09 -12.07 -2.79
CA LYS A 687 -26.94 -12.59 -1.43
C LYS A 687 -26.10 -11.64 -0.58
N SER A 688 -26.37 -11.60 0.71
CA SER A 688 -25.51 -10.90 1.67
C SER A 688 -25.38 -11.70 2.98
N TRP A 689 -24.22 -11.60 3.61
CA TRP A 689 -23.92 -12.11 4.94
C TRP A 689 -22.85 -11.24 5.59
N LYS A 690 -22.60 -11.46 6.87
CA LYS A 690 -21.56 -10.75 7.63
C LYS A 690 -20.53 -11.73 8.18
N ARG A 691 -19.32 -11.23 8.46
CA ARG A 691 -18.25 -11.88 9.23
C ARG A 691 -17.93 -11.04 10.44
N ALA A 692 -17.79 -11.63 11.62
CA ALA A 692 -17.43 -10.91 12.84
C ALA A 692 -15.97 -11.15 13.22
N GLU A 693 -15.35 -10.18 13.90
CA GLU A 693 -13.94 -10.23 14.29
C GLU A 693 -13.59 -11.38 15.22
N ASN A 694 -14.49 -11.72 16.14
CA ASN A 694 -14.31 -12.80 17.11
C ASN A 694 -14.48 -14.21 16.50
N ASP A 695 -15.24 -14.34 15.41
CA ASP A 695 -15.42 -15.60 14.68
C ASP A 695 -15.56 -15.34 13.17
N PRO A 696 -14.45 -15.04 12.48
CA PRO A 696 -14.48 -14.68 11.05
C PRO A 696 -14.82 -15.88 10.15
N ASN A 697 -14.80 -17.12 10.65
CA ASN A 697 -15.07 -18.31 9.85
C ASN A 697 -16.57 -18.63 9.71
N THR A 698 -17.41 -18.03 10.56
CA THR A 698 -18.86 -18.23 10.53
C THR A 698 -19.56 -17.11 9.75
N LYS A 699 -20.56 -17.45 8.93
CA LYS A 699 -21.41 -16.48 8.24
C LYS A 699 -22.56 -16.09 9.18
N ILE A 700 -22.83 -14.80 9.30
CA ILE A 700 -23.91 -14.25 10.12
C ILE A 700 -24.98 -13.67 9.20
N ASP A 701 -26.25 -13.95 9.50
CA ASP A 701 -27.43 -13.42 8.81
C ASP A 701 -27.36 -13.56 7.27
N GLU A 702 -26.98 -14.75 6.79
CA GLU A 702 -26.96 -15.02 5.35
C GLU A 702 -28.39 -14.99 4.77
N GLN A 703 -28.59 -14.15 3.76
CA GLN A 703 -29.92 -13.88 3.18
C GLN A 703 -29.85 -13.64 1.68
N ILE A 704 -30.93 -13.99 0.98
CA ILE A 704 -31.17 -13.62 -0.42
C ILE A 704 -32.00 -12.33 -0.41
N LEU A 705 -31.39 -11.24 -0.87
CA LEU A 705 -32.00 -9.91 -0.94
C LEU A 705 -32.82 -9.72 -2.23
N VAL A 706 -32.32 -10.28 -3.33
CA VAL A 706 -32.91 -10.20 -4.67
C VAL A 706 -32.91 -11.60 -5.26
N SER A 707 -34.00 -11.99 -5.91
CA SER A 707 -34.13 -13.24 -6.67
C SER A 707 -34.90 -12.97 -7.97
N ASP A 708 -34.46 -13.57 -9.07
CA ASP A 708 -35.05 -13.38 -10.39
C ASP A 708 -35.18 -11.89 -10.79
N GLY A 709 -34.25 -11.06 -10.32
CA GLY A 709 -34.22 -9.61 -10.56
C GLY A 709 -35.17 -8.78 -9.67
N ASN A 710 -35.96 -9.42 -8.81
CA ASN A 710 -36.93 -8.76 -7.94
C ASN A 710 -36.46 -8.78 -6.48
N VAL A 711 -36.75 -7.71 -5.76
CA VAL A 711 -36.47 -7.67 -4.32
C VAL A 711 -37.44 -8.61 -3.61
N VAL A 712 -36.88 -9.55 -2.85
CA VAL A 712 -37.66 -10.55 -2.13
C VAL A 712 -37.66 -10.26 -0.65
N ASN A 713 -38.79 -10.55 -0.01
CA ASN A 713 -38.89 -10.66 1.45
C ASN A 713 -38.95 -12.16 1.79
N TRP A 714 -38.35 -12.55 2.91
CA TRP A 714 -38.22 -13.93 3.35
C TRP A 714 -39.53 -14.56 3.81
#